data_AF-A0A927GYI0-F1
#
_entry.id   AF-A0A927GYI0-F1
#
_cell.length_a   1.000
_cell.length_b   1.000
_cell.length_c   1.000
_cell.angle_alpha   90.00
_cell.angle_beta   90.00
_cell.angle_gamma   90.00
#
_symmetry.space_group_name_H-M   'P 1'
#
loop_
_entity.id
_entity.type
_entity.pdbx_description
1 polymer ?
#
loop_
_entity_poly.entity_id
_entity_poly.type
_entity_poly.pdbx_seq_one_letter_code
_entity_poly.pdbx_strand_id
1 'polypeptide(L)'
;MGRLGTASENAAEPAVRLYTDRWAVMAKADSAPQIDGELVEREWEQAPALNGFVTMFHNELAGRDMRAKLLYDDRHLYIALESASYPAAVPEAENVFLLFGTPSERDVFYSVPVVVRQGSHPIVIGYNNWTGAELTDRRQQFIELGSGHGVRQAVSNRTDGSWSAEIAIPLNTLGSQDVQSGAEWRFNIIRYCGPDTSEPLCSWIPIRTGTVLMDDIHRPLEQRVFRLQVFVANEGRLGSVFVDRSPAGGQTAGPGMSTAEPSAGLSASLKVRSFTRKTLVLHDNGSLESPAARTTTIVWVDPLGRETPVEATAIHRQGAECKLDFVHPEPLADGLYQIRLPAEKSDGSAAPFALLMFDRCDLIAAGERAVRPLAQGRAGRMRMAVPYAPPSGEVLFLERLIPERIGFFGSGVPHRPLLGFRSTNFTWSPESPWSIRSVDDDGMAYPNDRYPESKALTVRNKRGESVDYPYYEDGEGRRYFLSAHLWHFQRKHAVRETARLASEDPLGAARLLYRFARRYEGWVRMNDSVWVQHPIDGRAGPPYPYFGGMWDRWSLMDLHGLLPLLEAFLEVERTDAFEVLSGEAGEDVRSAIINGMLRPSLESALTYPVLQHNVDYPNWIGLILLGKALGEPQYVHEAVERMAKFAECSFLPDGFWKEITLSYHLQTINGIRQTIRHLQGWSDPPGYVSPRDGRRFDSFDPEAVLPLFGRMIRVPGLLAYPDGTCVPVNDTWASQKAEQPLCTESLCMPAAGIVKLTRGAGADQAQLYLTFSPYNGHDHKDPLQLSLYAEGQELLPDLGYTHTFYRQWTLSTLGHNTVTVNGRDASVIGRARGGGNLELFSRLAGPLDVQTVRARQEHAYEEVSVYERELWFVGFEDAEGAEGYVLDLFRVCGGTRHEYALNGVANRDAVMSANLTLAEYGPHLIEGHPEIILPKQETDTGGTSDNQYYAYTYVKDVRTAELPDGAYVMEMTTSGADGQQSGMQVHGYAGPGNNRVFLGRAPSLRSTRLNGLAGDRNSEAVRYELPKWIVRREPADGEALNSQFVHVMEPCAAGSAPRIGRMDVLLSDEASQRAVVAVTYGAVTDIVMSAPRYSGEPLRAGEWELEGKAGIIRMVNGAIRHMALIGGTRLAAEGRTLSGSGPVSGTIADVLQPDREGGRHVLIPKSVLPPDITGPHIVVTHPDSATSVYPIASICRCGITGQTRIELDEDPGFAYTDAASGQSSEAGRASRMTCFPQTVWTGPHTFHIDNAVKASFPPA
;
A
#
# COMPACT_ATOMS: atom_id res chain seq x y z
N MET A 1 -21.81 34.72 -6.24
CA MET A 1 -22.51 35.60 -7.21
C MET A 1 -21.74 36.91 -7.38
N GLY A 2 -21.61 37.38 -8.64
CA GLY A 2 -21.06 38.69 -9.05
C GLY A 2 -19.59 38.64 -9.50
N ARG A 3 -19.17 39.02 -10.71
CA ARG A 3 -19.80 39.64 -11.89
C ARG A 3 -19.05 39.14 -13.14
N LEU A 4 -19.78 38.66 -14.13
CA LEU A 4 -19.34 38.60 -15.53
C LEU A 4 -19.24 40.05 -16.03
N GLY A 5 -18.03 40.60 -16.01
CA GLY A 5 -17.69 41.85 -16.67
C GLY A 5 -16.99 41.53 -17.98
N THR A 6 -17.67 41.75 -19.11
CA THR A 6 -17.04 41.86 -20.42
C THR A 6 -16.12 43.09 -20.43
N ALA A 7 -14.81 42.87 -20.29
CA ALA A 7 -13.78 43.87 -20.54
C ALA A 7 -12.81 43.27 -21.56
N SER A 8 -12.52 44.04 -22.60
CA SER A 8 -11.65 43.68 -23.72
C SER A 8 -10.29 43.14 -23.25
N GLU A 9 -10.04 41.86 -23.54
CA GLU A 9 -8.76 41.20 -23.29
C GLU A 9 -7.66 41.78 -24.18
N ASN A 10 -6.82 42.66 -23.62
CA ASN A 10 -5.39 42.52 -23.87
C ASN A 10 -4.96 41.26 -23.13
N ALA A 11 -4.98 40.10 -23.80
CA ALA A 11 -4.67 38.81 -23.19
C ALA A 11 -3.21 38.79 -22.72
N ALA A 12 -2.99 39.09 -21.43
CA ALA A 12 -1.72 38.85 -20.77
C ALA A 12 -1.39 37.35 -20.87
N GLU A 13 -0.16 37.01 -21.27
CA GLU A 13 0.31 35.62 -21.32
C GLU A 13 0.04 34.90 -19.98
N PRO A 14 -0.43 33.64 -19.98
CA PRO A 14 -0.76 32.93 -18.75
C PRO A 14 0.48 32.71 -17.88
N ALA A 15 0.48 33.34 -16.71
CA ALA A 15 1.53 33.24 -15.70
C ALA A 15 1.19 32.22 -14.61
N VAL A 16 2.23 31.61 -14.05
CA VAL A 16 2.19 30.79 -12.83
C VAL A 16 2.10 31.73 -11.62
N ARG A 17 1.29 31.36 -10.62
CA ARG A 17 1.27 32.07 -9.34
C ARG A 17 2.60 31.83 -8.63
N LEU A 18 3.41 32.88 -8.51
CA LEU A 18 4.66 32.87 -7.77
C LEU A 18 4.45 33.41 -6.36
N TYR A 19 5.23 32.88 -5.41
CA TYR A 19 5.37 33.44 -4.08
C TYR A 19 6.78 33.95 -3.88
N THR A 20 6.89 35.22 -3.47
CA THR A 20 8.15 35.92 -3.20
C THR A 20 8.34 36.21 -1.70
N ASP A 21 7.34 35.86 -0.90
CA ASP A 21 7.13 36.22 0.51
C ASP A 21 7.01 34.99 1.43
N ARG A 22 7.24 33.78 0.89
CA ARG A 22 7.18 32.50 1.65
C ARG A 22 8.53 32.13 2.25
N TRP A 23 9.22 33.16 2.73
CA TRP A 23 10.46 33.04 3.48
C TRP A 23 10.58 34.17 4.49
N ALA A 24 11.40 34.00 5.51
CA ALA A 24 11.65 35.02 6.53
C ALA A 24 13.05 34.90 7.14
N VAL A 25 13.41 35.88 7.97
CA VAL A 25 14.61 35.84 8.81
C VAL A 25 14.19 35.85 10.27
N MET A 26 14.62 34.85 11.03
CA MET A 26 14.48 34.87 12.50
C MET A 26 15.69 35.57 13.12
N ALA A 27 15.41 36.56 13.96
CA ALA A 27 16.43 37.40 14.58
C ALA A 27 16.82 36.84 15.95
N LYS A 28 18.08 37.09 16.34
CA LYS A 28 18.54 36.78 17.70
C LYS A 28 17.88 37.74 18.70
N ALA A 29 17.29 37.20 19.76
CA ALA A 29 16.71 37.98 20.84
C ALA A 29 17.80 38.51 21.78
N ASP A 30 17.76 39.80 22.11
CA ASP A 30 18.67 40.42 23.07
C ASP A 30 18.39 39.93 24.51
N SER A 31 17.12 39.66 24.81
CA SER A 31 16.68 39.06 26.05
C SER A 31 15.59 38.01 25.79
N ALA A 32 15.52 36.97 26.63
CA ALA A 32 14.52 35.93 26.49
C ALA A 32 13.11 36.51 26.72
N PRO A 33 12.17 36.40 25.77
CA PRO A 33 10.80 36.82 25.97
C PRO A 33 10.16 36.11 27.17
N GLN A 34 9.30 36.82 27.90
CA GLN A 34 8.42 36.19 28.87
C GLN A 34 7.39 35.37 28.09
N ILE A 35 7.00 34.19 28.60
CA ILE A 35 6.05 33.30 27.91
C ILE A 35 4.76 33.32 28.72
N ASP A 36 3.97 34.36 28.54
CA ASP A 36 2.70 34.59 29.25
C ASP A 36 1.49 34.80 28.31
N GLY A 37 1.73 34.90 27.00
CA GLY A 37 0.72 34.98 25.96
C GLY A 37 0.29 36.42 25.64
N GLU A 38 0.84 37.43 26.30
CA GLU A 38 0.58 38.86 26.07
C GLU A 38 1.78 39.44 25.31
N LEU A 39 1.73 39.54 23.98
CA LEU A 39 2.86 39.95 23.11
C LEU A 39 3.31 41.42 23.34
N VAL A 40 3.84 41.75 24.52
CA VAL A 40 4.16 43.11 24.98
C VAL A 40 5.66 43.40 24.98
N GLU A 41 6.48 42.36 24.85
CA GLU A 41 7.94 42.45 24.82
C GLU A 41 8.41 43.20 23.59
N ARG A 42 9.43 44.05 23.79
CA ARG A 42 10.01 44.87 22.73
C ARG A 42 10.66 44.02 21.63
N GLU A 43 11.10 42.82 21.98
CA GLU A 43 11.63 41.80 21.08
C GLU A 43 10.61 41.43 20.00
N TRP A 44 9.33 41.26 20.38
CA TRP A 44 8.26 40.96 19.43
C TRP A 44 7.89 42.14 18.53
N GLU A 45 8.02 43.38 19.01
CA GLU A 45 7.78 44.56 18.17
C GLU A 45 8.78 44.67 17.01
N GLN A 46 10.01 44.18 17.22
CA GLN A 46 11.10 44.25 16.23
C GLN A 46 11.19 43.02 15.33
N ALA A 47 10.54 41.92 15.71
CA ALA A 47 10.54 40.68 14.92
C ALA A 47 9.64 40.81 13.68
N PRO A 48 10.13 40.46 12.47
CA PRO A 48 9.31 40.40 11.26
C PRO A 48 8.14 39.43 11.43
N ALA A 49 6.97 39.82 10.92
CA ALA A 49 5.77 39.00 11.00
C ALA A 49 5.55 38.20 9.72
N LEU A 50 5.47 36.88 9.85
CA LEU A 50 4.88 35.99 8.86
C LEU A 50 3.39 36.29 8.75
N ASN A 51 2.90 36.54 7.54
CA ASN A 51 1.51 36.90 7.26
C ASN A 51 1.04 36.24 5.95
N GLY A 52 -0.19 36.56 5.53
CA GLY A 52 -0.73 36.11 4.26
C GLY A 52 -1.07 34.63 4.26
N PHE A 53 -1.65 34.13 5.36
CA PHE A 53 -2.10 32.75 5.47
C PHE A 53 -3.19 32.46 4.43
N VAL A 54 -3.21 31.24 3.92
CA VAL A 54 -4.12 30.85 2.84
C VAL A 54 -4.95 29.63 3.22
N THR A 55 -6.15 29.53 2.67
CA THR A 55 -7.07 28.41 2.86
C THR A 55 -6.55 27.15 2.16
N MET A 56 -6.81 26.00 2.76
CA MET A 56 -6.55 24.69 2.16
C MET A 56 -7.30 24.55 0.84
N PHE A 57 -6.65 23.87 -0.12
CA PHE A 57 -7.13 23.57 -1.47
C PHE A 57 -7.32 24.79 -2.37
N HIS A 58 -8.17 25.75 -1.97
CA HIS A 58 -8.50 26.94 -2.75
C HIS A 58 -7.37 27.97 -2.79
N ASN A 59 -6.48 27.97 -1.78
CA ASN A 59 -5.34 28.87 -1.71
C ASN A 59 -5.76 30.36 -1.78
N GLU A 60 -6.92 30.65 -1.20
CA GLU A 60 -7.45 32.01 -1.02
C GLU A 60 -6.87 32.60 0.26
N LEU A 61 -6.74 33.93 0.35
CA LEU A 61 -6.34 34.56 1.61
C LEU A 61 -7.32 34.14 2.72
N ALA A 62 -6.78 33.70 3.85
CA ALA A 62 -7.60 33.34 4.99
C ALA A 62 -8.46 34.55 5.38
N GLY A 63 -9.78 34.33 5.51
CA GLY A 63 -10.71 35.39 5.91
C GLY A 63 -10.34 36.00 7.26
N ARG A 64 -9.54 35.30 8.07
CA ARG A 64 -8.93 35.76 9.32
C ARG A 64 -7.44 35.47 9.28
N ASP A 65 -6.68 36.47 8.89
CA ASP A 65 -5.23 36.35 8.83
C ASP A 65 -4.67 36.12 10.25
N MET A 66 -3.70 35.23 10.32
CA MET A 66 -2.92 34.96 11.52
C MET A 66 -1.53 35.52 11.29
N ARG A 67 -0.89 36.03 12.33
CA ARG A 67 0.49 36.48 12.25
C ARG A 67 1.36 35.63 13.13
N ALA A 68 2.56 35.33 12.65
CA ALA A 68 3.57 34.65 13.44
C ALA A 68 4.87 35.43 13.43
N LYS A 69 5.61 35.43 14.54
CA LYS A 69 6.93 36.04 14.66
C LYS A 69 7.90 35.03 15.23
N LEU A 70 9.14 35.07 14.75
CA LEU A 70 10.18 34.08 15.07
C LEU A 70 11.41 34.80 15.63
N LEU A 71 11.87 34.34 16.78
CA LEU A 71 13.08 34.80 17.45
C LEU A 71 13.86 33.60 17.97
N TYR A 72 15.15 33.76 18.27
CA TYR A 72 15.92 32.71 18.92
C TYR A 72 17.00 33.27 19.85
N ASP A 73 17.47 32.47 20.79
CA ASP A 73 18.71 32.71 21.54
C ASP A 73 19.60 31.46 21.54
N ASP A 74 20.66 31.43 22.35
CA ASP A 74 21.58 30.27 22.39
C ASP A 74 20.95 29.01 23.00
N ARG A 75 19.71 29.07 23.52
CA ARG A 75 19.03 28.01 24.24
C ARG A 75 17.66 27.66 23.69
N HIS A 76 16.94 28.60 23.08
CA HIS A 76 15.56 28.42 22.66
C HIS A 76 15.27 29.04 21.29
N LEU A 77 14.34 28.41 20.58
CA LEU A 77 13.54 29.02 19.53
C LEU A 77 12.26 29.59 20.16
N TYR A 78 11.94 30.84 19.85
CA TYR A 78 10.76 31.53 20.34
C TYR A 78 9.80 31.82 19.18
N ILE A 79 8.51 31.57 19.40
CA ILE A 79 7.47 31.77 18.41
C ILE A 79 6.30 32.52 19.07
N ALA A 80 5.93 33.65 18.49
CA ALA A 80 4.71 34.37 18.84
C ALA A 80 3.66 34.20 17.75
N LEU A 81 2.40 34.04 18.14
CA LEU A 81 1.25 33.88 17.26
C LEU A 81 0.15 34.84 17.69
N GLU A 82 -0.57 35.43 16.73
CA GLU A 82 -1.76 36.23 17.01
C GLU A 82 -2.83 36.07 15.91
N SER A 83 -4.10 36.12 16.31
CA SER A 83 -5.25 36.14 15.40
C SER A 83 -6.19 37.29 15.77
N ALA A 84 -6.77 37.92 14.75
CA ALA A 84 -7.80 38.94 14.90
C ALA A 84 -9.12 38.36 15.47
N SER A 85 -10.03 39.26 15.87
CA SER A 85 -11.33 38.94 16.47
C SER A 85 -12.31 38.29 15.50
N TYR A 86 -13.33 37.62 16.05
CA TYR A 86 -14.38 36.94 15.29
C TYR A 86 -15.55 37.89 15.00
N PRO A 87 -15.93 38.11 13.73
CA PRO A 87 -17.16 38.84 13.40
C PRO A 87 -18.43 38.00 13.62
N ALA A 88 -18.30 36.69 13.85
CA ALA A 88 -19.38 35.72 14.04
C ALA A 88 -19.17 34.90 15.35
N ALA A 89 -19.80 33.71 15.46
CA ALA A 89 -19.59 32.82 16.59
C ALA A 89 -18.14 32.28 16.61
N VAL A 90 -17.54 32.26 17.80
CA VAL A 90 -16.21 31.68 18.03
C VAL A 90 -16.30 30.15 17.90
N PRO A 91 -15.37 29.47 17.20
CA PRO A 91 -15.38 28.03 17.02
C PRO A 91 -15.22 27.33 18.36
N GLU A 92 -15.72 26.11 18.43
CA GLU A 92 -15.64 25.27 19.61
C GLU A 92 -14.19 24.86 19.93
N ALA A 93 -13.44 24.46 18.90
CA ALA A 93 -12.04 24.07 18.98
C ALA A 93 -11.17 24.98 18.11
N GLU A 94 -9.93 25.22 18.54
CA GLU A 94 -8.95 25.95 17.72
C GLU A 94 -7.54 25.48 18.09
N ASN A 95 -6.82 24.95 17.09
CA ASN A 95 -5.46 24.43 17.24
C ASN A 95 -4.55 25.04 16.19
N VAL A 96 -3.32 25.33 16.58
CA VAL A 96 -2.23 25.69 15.67
C VAL A 96 -1.14 24.64 15.78
N PHE A 97 -0.68 24.14 14.65
CA PHE A 97 0.39 23.16 14.55
C PHE A 97 1.58 23.82 13.87
N LEU A 98 2.71 23.83 14.58
CA LEU A 98 3.98 24.31 14.08
C LEU A 98 4.77 23.11 13.57
N LEU A 99 5.12 23.09 12.29
CA LEU A 99 5.94 22.03 11.69
C LEU A 99 7.23 22.64 11.17
N PHE A 100 8.37 22.10 11.58
CA PHE A 100 9.66 22.56 11.06
C PHE A 100 10.72 21.47 10.96
N GLY A 101 11.67 21.66 10.06
CA GLY A 101 12.85 20.81 9.89
C GLY A 101 14.13 21.65 9.96
N THR A 102 15.18 21.07 10.52
CA THR A 102 16.50 21.72 10.66
C THR A 102 17.33 21.51 9.38
N PRO A 103 18.38 22.33 9.14
CA PRO A 103 19.21 22.24 7.94
C PRO A 103 19.95 20.89 7.77
N SER A 104 20.33 20.27 8.89
CA SER A 104 21.17 19.06 8.91
C SER A 104 20.37 17.75 8.83
N GLU A 105 19.05 17.79 9.03
CA GLU A 105 18.18 16.61 9.05
C GLU A 105 17.08 16.73 7.99
N ARG A 106 17.29 16.14 6.81
CA ARG A 106 16.35 16.30 5.68
C ARG A 106 14.99 15.64 5.90
N ASP A 107 14.98 14.46 6.52
CA ASP A 107 13.77 13.63 6.68
C ASP A 107 13.19 13.67 8.11
N VAL A 108 13.76 14.47 9.02
CA VAL A 108 13.25 14.65 10.39
C VAL A 108 12.52 15.98 10.50
N PHE A 109 11.32 15.94 11.07
CA PHE A 109 10.49 17.11 11.32
C PHE A 109 10.02 17.16 12.76
N TYR A 110 9.95 18.35 13.32
CA TYR A 110 9.48 18.63 14.67
C TYR A 110 8.09 19.28 14.58
N SER A 111 7.17 18.76 15.38
CA SER A 111 5.78 19.21 15.46
C SER A 111 5.48 19.77 16.85
N VAL A 112 4.95 20.99 16.93
CA VAL A 112 4.52 21.59 18.21
C VAL A 112 3.03 21.94 18.13
N PRO A 113 2.16 21.18 18.80
CA PRO A 113 0.74 21.49 18.87
C PRO A 113 0.48 22.59 19.92
N VAL A 114 -0.20 23.66 19.49
CA VAL A 114 -0.65 24.78 20.33
C VAL A 114 -2.17 24.75 20.39
N VAL A 115 -2.70 24.33 21.54
CA VAL A 115 -4.16 24.32 21.79
C VAL A 115 -4.59 25.72 22.19
N VAL A 116 -5.16 26.48 21.26
CA VAL A 116 -5.70 27.82 21.52
C VAL A 116 -7.02 27.71 22.28
N ARG A 117 -7.87 26.77 21.85
CA ARG A 117 -9.16 26.48 22.46
C ARG A 117 -9.45 24.98 22.38
N GLN A 118 -9.70 24.39 23.55
CA GLN A 118 -10.04 22.97 23.67
C GLN A 118 -11.51 22.74 23.32
N GLY A 119 -11.77 21.96 22.28
CA GLY A 119 -13.12 21.47 21.96
C GLY A 119 -13.46 20.15 22.68
N SER A 120 -14.64 19.62 22.37
CA SER A 120 -15.15 18.33 22.89
C SER A 120 -14.24 17.12 22.58
N HIS A 121 -13.49 17.17 21.48
CA HIS A 121 -12.56 16.11 21.08
C HIS A 121 -11.13 16.65 20.95
N PRO A 122 -10.11 15.94 21.44
CA PRO A 122 -8.72 16.26 21.13
C PRO A 122 -8.46 16.17 19.62
N ILE A 123 -7.59 17.05 19.11
CA ILE A 123 -7.17 17.03 17.71
C ILE A 123 -5.67 16.77 17.62
N VAL A 124 -5.30 15.72 16.91
CA VAL A 124 -3.91 15.38 16.58
C VAL A 124 -3.71 15.48 15.08
N ILE A 125 -2.45 15.64 14.64
CA ILE A 125 -2.12 15.87 13.23
C ILE A 125 -1.09 14.86 12.71
N GLY A 126 -1.21 14.48 11.45
CA GLY A 126 -0.20 13.80 10.64
C GLY A 126 0.09 14.59 9.36
N TYR A 127 1.31 14.50 8.87
CA TYR A 127 1.88 15.44 7.88
C TYR A 127 2.28 14.79 6.53
N ASN A 128 1.96 13.51 6.34
CA ASN A 128 2.24 12.75 5.13
C ASN A 128 1.19 11.64 4.89
N ASN A 129 1.40 10.80 3.88
CA ASN A 129 0.48 9.70 3.58
C ASN A 129 0.64 8.56 4.60
N TRP A 130 -0.39 8.34 5.42
CA TRP A 130 -0.36 7.33 6.49
C TRP A 130 -0.32 5.88 5.98
N THR A 131 -0.61 5.63 4.69
CA THR A 131 -0.46 4.29 4.12
C THR A 131 1.01 3.88 3.97
N GLY A 132 1.93 4.84 3.93
CA GLY A 132 3.34 4.58 3.69
C GLY A 132 3.63 3.92 2.34
N ALA A 133 2.74 4.07 1.34
CA ALA A 133 2.92 3.45 0.03
C ALA A 133 4.20 3.93 -0.66
N GLU A 134 4.51 5.23 -0.59
CA GLU A 134 5.73 5.77 -1.18
C GLU A 134 6.91 5.65 -0.23
N LEU A 135 8.11 5.58 -0.81
CA LEU A 135 9.36 5.51 -0.05
C LEU A 135 9.56 6.74 0.84
N THR A 136 9.23 7.93 0.34
CA THR A 136 9.36 9.19 1.07
C THR A 136 8.54 9.16 2.35
N ASP A 137 7.29 8.70 2.29
CA ASP A 137 6.41 8.62 3.46
C ASP A 137 6.98 7.70 4.55
N ARG A 138 7.64 6.61 4.16
CA ARG A 138 8.27 5.65 5.10
C ARG A 138 9.59 6.12 5.70
N ARG A 139 10.28 7.07 5.07
CA ARG A 139 11.56 7.62 5.55
C ARG A 139 11.39 8.76 6.52
N GLN A 140 10.37 9.58 6.29
CA GLN A 140 10.14 10.78 7.08
C GLN A 140 9.76 10.43 8.52
N GLN A 141 10.36 11.15 9.46
CA GLN A 141 10.14 11.01 10.90
C GLN A 141 9.55 12.29 11.46
N PHE A 142 8.58 12.14 12.36
CA PHE A 142 7.91 13.27 13.02
C PHE A 142 8.08 13.14 14.53
N ILE A 143 8.69 14.15 15.14
CA ILE A 143 8.93 14.24 16.58
C ILE A 143 7.97 15.29 17.14
N GLU A 144 6.98 14.85 17.93
CA GLU A 144 6.07 15.77 18.61
C GLU A 144 6.73 16.32 19.88
N LEU A 145 6.92 17.64 19.94
CA LEU A 145 7.49 18.32 21.09
C LEU A 145 6.36 18.93 21.94
N GLY A 146 6.50 18.84 23.25
CA GLY A 146 5.51 19.31 24.21
C GLY A 146 6.14 19.56 25.58
N SER A 147 5.32 19.69 26.62
CA SER A 147 5.80 20.02 27.97
C SER A 147 6.81 19.00 28.53
N GLY A 148 6.67 17.71 28.18
CA GLY A 148 7.63 16.65 28.54
C GLY A 148 9.03 16.85 27.95
N HIS A 149 9.15 17.66 26.89
CA HIS A 149 10.41 18.05 26.26
C HIS A 149 10.89 19.43 26.74
N GLY A 150 10.23 20.04 27.73
CA GLY A 150 10.58 21.38 28.20
C GLY A 150 10.05 22.53 27.33
N VAL A 151 9.17 22.25 26.36
CA VAL A 151 8.48 23.30 25.60
C VAL A 151 7.55 24.06 26.55
N ARG A 152 7.69 25.38 26.60
CA ARG A 152 6.82 26.29 27.36
C ARG A 152 5.90 26.98 26.37
N GLN A 153 4.60 27.03 26.69
CA GLN A 153 3.61 27.72 25.88
C GLN A 153 2.60 28.45 26.77
N ALA A 154 2.16 29.63 26.33
CA ALA A 154 1.10 30.39 26.96
C ALA A 154 0.15 30.95 25.90
N VAL A 155 -1.15 30.95 26.18
CA VAL A 155 -2.20 31.43 25.27
C VAL A 155 -3.10 32.39 26.03
N SER A 156 -3.28 33.60 25.51
CA SER A 156 -4.24 34.58 26.00
C SER A 156 -5.43 34.68 25.04
N ASN A 157 -6.62 34.35 25.53
CA ASN A 157 -7.88 34.41 24.79
C ASN A 157 -8.70 35.64 25.22
N ARG A 158 -9.18 36.44 24.26
CA ARG A 158 -10.01 37.62 24.51
C ARG A 158 -11.50 37.32 24.27
N THR A 159 -12.37 38.15 24.84
CA THR A 159 -13.84 37.95 24.77
C THR A 159 -14.41 38.15 23.37
N ASP A 160 -13.72 38.91 22.52
CA ASP A 160 -14.06 39.10 21.10
C ASP A 160 -13.54 37.95 20.20
N GLY A 161 -12.99 36.90 20.82
CA GLY A 161 -12.44 35.72 20.16
C GLY A 161 -11.05 35.92 19.56
N SER A 162 -10.45 37.12 19.63
CA SER A 162 -9.03 37.29 19.31
C SER A 162 -8.16 36.59 20.35
N TRP A 163 -6.96 36.20 19.96
CA TRP A 163 -6.04 35.52 20.85
C TRP A 163 -4.59 35.77 20.45
N SER A 164 -3.69 35.58 21.41
CA SER A 164 -2.25 35.55 21.20
C SER A 164 -1.63 34.35 21.93
N ALA A 165 -0.52 33.84 21.41
CA ALA A 165 0.21 32.74 22.02
C ALA A 165 1.73 32.95 21.90
N GLU A 166 2.45 32.50 22.92
CA GLU A 166 3.91 32.50 22.95
C GLU A 166 4.41 31.09 23.24
N ILE A 167 5.46 30.69 22.53
CA ILE A 167 6.05 29.37 22.63
C ILE A 167 7.58 29.52 22.73
N ALA A 168 8.19 28.81 23.67
CA ALA A 168 9.64 28.65 23.79
C ALA A 168 10.00 27.17 23.69
N ILE A 169 10.79 26.83 22.67
CA ILE A 169 11.23 25.47 22.35
C ILE A 169 12.72 25.36 22.67
N PRO A 170 13.14 24.51 23.63
CA PRO A 170 14.56 24.33 23.93
C PRO A 170 15.31 23.70 22.73
N LEU A 171 16.37 24.35 22.26
CA LEU A 171 17.17 23.88 21.11
C LEU A 171 17.82 22.52 21.37
N ASN A 172 18.10 22.17 22.63
CA ASN A 172 18.66 20.87 23.00
C ASN A 172 17.71 19.68 22.82
N THR A 173 16.44 19.92 22.51
CA THR A 173 15.46 18.87 22.15
C THR A 173 15.56 18.46 20.68
N LEU A 174 16.29 19.23 19.87
CA LEU A 174 16.47 18.98 18.45
C LEU A 174 17.72 18.13 18.23
N GLY A 175 17.67 17.25 17.24
CA GLY A 175 18.80 16.44 16.76
C GLY A 175 19.97 17.30 16.27
N SER A 176 19.71 18.56 15.90
CA SER A 176 20.73 19.55 15.57
C SER A 176 20.32 20.96 15.97
N GLN A 177 21.25 21.67 16.63
CA GLN A 177 21.09 23.06 17.07
C GLN A 177 21.63 24.05 16.02
N ASP A 178 21.46 23.77 14.73
CA ASP A 178 22.10 24.56 13.67
C ASP A 178 21.45 25.95 13.51
N VAL A 179 21.87 26.86 14.39
CA VAL A 179 21.53 28.28 14.42
C VAL A 179 22.68 29.12 13.87
N GLN A 180 23.47 28.57 12.95
CA GLN A 180 24.52 29.33 12.28
C GLN A 180 23.90 30.41 11.39
N SER A 181 24.49 31.61 11.40
CA SER A 181 24.03 32.73 10.59
C SER A 181 23.95 32.37 9.09
N GLY A 182 22.74 32.42 8.53
CA GLY A 182 22.40 32.04 7.16
C GLY A 182 21.92 30.59 6.98
N ALA A 183 21.85 29.78 8.04
CA ALA A 183 21.26 28.45 7.98
C ALA A 183 19.76 28.52 7.62
N GLU A 184 19.28 27.57 6.82
CA GLU A 184 17.89 27.52 6.33
C GLU A 184 17.08 26.46 7.08
N TRP A 185 16.09 26.92 7.83
CA TRP A 185 15.08 26.08 8.46
C TRP A 185 13.86 25.99 7.56
N ARG A 186 13.25 24.81 7.49
CA ARG A 186 12.02 24.59 6.72
C ARG A 186 10.83 24.70 7.66
N PHE A 187 9.81 25.50 7.34
CA PHE A 187 8.76 25.85 8.29
C PHE A 187 7.36 25.88 7.66
N ASN A 188 6.34 25.42 8.37
CA ASN A 188 4.94 25.70 8.07
C ASN A 188 4.13 25.85 9.36
N ILE A 189 3.11 26.69 9.33
CA ILE A 189 2.19 26.91 10.44
C ILE A 189 0.79 26.63 9.93
N ILE A 190 0.08 25.76 10.64
CA ILE A 190 -1.22 25.22 10.21
C ILE A 190 -2.24 25.50 11.31
N ARG A 191 -3.35 26.16 10.98
CA ARG A 191 -4.44 26.45 11.89
C ARG A 191 -5.68 25.66 11.50
N TYR A 192 -6.29 24.99 12.48
CA TYR A 192 -7.47 24.15 12.28
C TYR A 192 -8.48 24.29 13.43
N CYS A 193 -9.75 24.47 13.08
CA CYS A 193 -10.83 24.75 14.04
C CYS A 193 -11.79 23.55 14.25
N GLY A 194 -11.43 22.35 13.80
CA GLY A 194 -12.27 21.15 13.88
C GLY A 194 -13.12 20.89 12.62
N PRO A 195 -13.76 19.70 12.52
CA PRO A 195 -14.45 19.26 11.30
C PRO A 195 -15.82 19.92 11.07
N ASP A 196 -16.45 20.46 12.12
CA ASP A 196 -17.81 21.01 12.06
C ASP A 196 -17.86 22.53 11.90
N THR A 197 -16.70 23.18 11.75
CA THR A 197 -16.60 24.63 11.60
C THR A 197 -16.75 25.09 10.15
N SER A 198 -17.29 26.30 9.96
CA SER A 198 -17.28 26.97 8.65
C SER A 198 -15.91 27.53 8.26
N GLU A 199 -14.93 27.46 9.15
CA GLU A 199 -13.59 27.97 8.91
C GLU A 199 -12.70 26.91 8.28
N PRO A 200 -12.30 27.06 7.01
CA PRO A 200 -11.39 26.12 6.38
C PRO A 200 -10.06 26.10 7.13
N LEU A 201 -9.36 24.96 7.07
CA LEU A 201 -7.97 24.92 7.49
C LEU A 201 -7.18 25.98 6.72
N CYS A 202 -6.33 26.73 7.42
CA CYS A 202 -5.42 27.67 6.79
C CYS A 202 -3.98 27.43 7.21
N SER A 203 -3.04 27.80 6.33
CA SER A 203 -1.62 27.60 6.56
C SER A 203 -0.77 28.70 5.94
N TRP A 204 0.44 28.88 6.44
CA TRP A 204 1.38 29.87 5.88
C TRP A 204 1.82 29.46 4.47
N ILE A 205 2.08 28.16 4.29
CA ILE A 205 2.39 27.56 3.00
C ILE A 205 1.17 26.78 2.51
N PRO A 206 0.71 26.97 1.26
CA PRO A 206 -0.52 26.35 0.78
C PRO A 206 -0.51 24.83 0.90
N ILE A 207 -1.58 24.25 1.46
CA ILE A 207 -1.86 22.81 1.52
C ILE A 207 -2.99 22.48 0.55
N ARG A 208 -2.84 21.43 -0.27
CA ARG A 208 -3.86 21.07 -1.28
C ARG A 208 -4.76 19.91 -0.86
N THR A 209 -4.24 18.93 -0.13
CA THR A 209 -4.94 17.69 0.18
C THR A 209 -4.88 17.34 1.67
N GLY A 210 -5.96 16.72 2.16
CA GLY A 210 -6.08 16.34 3.56
C GLY A 210 -7.45 15.78 3.91
N THR A 211 -7.53 15.09 5.05
CA THR A 211 -8.74 14.43 5.53
C THR A 211 -8.75 14.38 7.05
N VAL A 212 -9.93 14.15 7.64
CA VAL A 212 -10.08 13.92 9.08
C VAL A 212 -10.50 12.48 9.31
N LEU A 213 -9.81 11.79 10.22
CA LEU A 213 -10.22 10.49 10.75
C LEU A 213 -10.62 10.66 12.21
N MET A 214 -11.54 9.82 12.68
CA MET A 214 -11.78 9.67 14.12
C MET A 214 -11.17 8.35 14.55
N ASP A 215 -10.52 8.33 15.72
CA ASP A 215 -9.86 7.15 16.25
C ASP A 215 -10.85 6.05 16.72
N ASP A 216 -10.32 5.06 17.43
CA ASP A 216 -10.95 3.79 17.80
C ASP A 216 -12.47 3.90 18.06
N ILE A 217 -13.23 3.24 17.18
CA ILE A 217 -14.69 3.22 17.23
C ILE A 217 -15.26 2.50 18.46
N HIS A 218 -14.41 1.81 19.24
CA HIS A 218 -14.80 1.16 20.48
C HIS A 218 -14.69 2.07 21.71
N ARG A 219 -14.07 3.25 21.57
CA ARG A 219 -14.06 4.27 22.63
C ARG A 219 -15.42 4.97 22.72
N PRO A 220 -15.88 5.34 23.94
CA PRO A 220 -17.00 6.26 24.11
C PRO A 220 -16.80 7.51 23.25
N LEU A 221 -17.86 8.04 22.63
CA LEU A 221 -17.77 9.11 21.63
C LEU A 221 -16.96 10.30 22.17
N GLU A 222 -17.27 10.75 23.37
CA GLU A 222 -16.64 11.85 24.09
C GLU A 222 -15.14 11.64 24.42
N GLN A 223 -14.62 10.43 24.26
CA GLN A 223 -13.21 10.10 24.48
C GLN A 223 -12.42 9.94 23.18
N ARG A 224 -13.08 10.10 22.02
CA ARG A 224 -12.45 9.95 20.71
C ARG A 224 -11.63 11.16 20.31
N VAL A 225 -10.60 10.91 19.52
CA VAL A 225 -9.63 11.87 19.00
C VAL A 225 -9.87 12.06 17.51
N PHE A 226 -9.90 13.32 17.06
CA PHE A 226 -9.82 13.65 15.65
C PHE A 226 -8.37 13.67 15.19
N ARG A 227 -8.06 12.84 14.20
CA ARG A 227 -6.77 12.80 13.52
C ARG A 227 -6.87 13.53 12.20
N LEU A 228 -6.35 14.74 12.17
CA LEU A 228 -6.14 15.54 10.97
C LEU A 228 -4.96 14.94 10.19
N GLN A 229 -5.18 14.51 8.95
CA GLN A 229 -4.12 14.07 8.05
C GLN A 229 -3.99 15.09 6.92
N VAL A 230 -2.82 15.72 6.79
CA VAL A 230 -2.53 16.71 5.74
C VAL A 230 -1.23 16.35 5.04
N PHE A 231 -1.17 16.57 3.72
CA PHE A 231 0.02 16.23 2.95
C PHE A 231 0.89 17.48 2.88
N VAL A 232 1.95 17.51 3.69
CA VAL A 232 2.80 18.69 3.89
C VAL A 232 4.27 18.34 3.65
N ALA A 233 4.81 17.44 4.46
CA ALA A 233 6.24 17.11 4.42
C ALA A 233 6.61 16.30 3.17
N ASN A 234 5.75 15.37 2.75
CA ASN A 234 5.93 14.56 1.54
C ASN A 234 5.78 15.36 0.24
N GLU A 235 5.05 16.49 0.28
CA GLU A 235 4.87 17.43 -0.83
C GLU A 235 5.73 18.70 -0.69
N GLY A 236 6.71 18.73 0.22
CA GLY A 236 7.63 19.86 0.36
C GLY A 236 6.97 21.20 0.68
N ARG A 237 5.78 21.21 1.28
CA ARG A 237 4.97 22.43 1.55
C ARG A 237 5.46 23.16 2.80
N LEU A 238 6.73 23.57 2.75
CA LEU A 238 7.47 24.24 3.80
C LEU A 238 8.15 25.47 3.21
N GLY A 239 8.04 26.61 3.90
CA GLY A 239 8.73 27.85 3.58
C GLY A 239 10.11 27.88 4.20
N SER A 240 10.90 28.88 3.84
CA SER A 240 12.28 29.01 4.29
C SER A 240 12.43 30.06 5.39
N VAL A 241 12.95 29.69 6.55
CA VAL A 241 13.29 30.62 7.65
C VAL A 241 14.81 30.63 7.81
N PHE A 242 15.42 31.78 7.59
CA PHE A 242 16.88 31.94 7.69
C PHE A 242 17.29 32.53 9.03
N VAL A 243 18.43 32.08 9.56
CA VAL A 243 18.98 32.59 10.82
C VAL A 243 19.79 33.87 10.56
N ASP A 244 19.55 34.95 11.31
CA ASP A 244 20.25 36.25 11.31
C ASP A 244 20.23 37.08 10.01
N ARG A 245 20.44 36.44 8.86
CA ARG A 245 20.63 37.11 7.57
C ARG A 245 19.84 36.43 6.47
N SER A 246 19.33 37.24 5.56
CA SER A 246 18.62 36.75 4.39
C SER A 246 19.59 36.16 3.35
N PRO A 247 19.06 35.35 2.40
CA PRO A 247 19.78 34.94 1.21
C PRO A 247 20.41 36.08 0.42
N ALA A 248 19.95 37.34 0.52
CA ALA A 248 20.53 38.48 -0.21
C ALA A 248 21.75 39.14 0.48
N GLY A 249 22.18 38.65 1.65
CA GLY A 249 23.38 39.14 2.35
C GLY A 249 23.19 40.42 3.20
N GLY A 250 21.97 40.92 3.35
CA GLY A 250 21.66 42.03 4.26
C GLY A 250 21.52 41.58 5.72
N GLN A 251 22.18 42.28 6.66
CA GLN A 251 21.92 42.18 8.10
C GLN A 251 20.55 42.77 8.44
N THR A 252 19.84 42.18 9.40
CA THR A 252 18.72 42.84 10.09
C THR A 252 19.23 44.10 10.79
N ALA A 253 18.80 45.28 10.35
CA ALA A 253 19.13 46.55 11.00
C ALA A 253 18.43 46.67 12.37
N GLY A 254 19.10 47.33 13.32
CA GLY A 254 18.62 47.55 14.69
C GLY A 254 17.33 48.41 14.82
N PRO A 255 16.90 48.69 16.07
CA PRO A 255 15.56 49.17 16.35
C PRO A 255 15.30 50.56 15.74
N GLY A 256 14.26 50.69 14.91
CA GLY A 256 13.73 51.97 14.44
C GLY A 256 13.89 52.30 12.95
N MET A 257 14.38 51.38 12.12
CA MET A 257 14.32 51.51 10.66
C MET A 257 13.22 50.61 10.07
N SER A 258 12.35 51.22 9.26
CA SER A 258 11.42 50.50 8.38
C SER A 258 12.19 49.47 7.54
N THR A 259 11.92 48.19 7.76
CA THR A 259 12.34 47.08 6.91
C THR A 259 11.61 47.17 5.57
N ALA A 260 12.10 48.04 4.66
CA ALA A 260 11.86 47.80 3.25
C ALA A 260 12.57 46.50 2.91
N GLU A 261 11.80 45.41 2.83
CA GLU A 261 12.27 44.08 2.48
C GLU A 261 13.14 44.13 1.22
N PRO A 262 14.20 43.33 1.08
CA PRO A 262 14.94 43.21 -0.18
C PRO A 262 14.07 42.66 -1.34
N SER A 263 12.92 42.07 -1.05
CA SER A 263 11.86 41.69 -2.01
C SER A 263 10.96 42.86 -2.45
N ALA A 264 10.98 44.01 -1.76
CA ALA A 264 10.10 45.15 -2.04
C ALA A 264 10.36 45.87 -3.39
N GLY A 265 11.25 45.32 -4.23
CA GLY A 265 11.54 45.83 -5.57
C GLY A 265 11.68 44.79 -6.68
N LEU A 266 11.64 43.48 -6.39
CA LEU A 266 11.78 42.42 -7.41
C LEU A 266 10.40 41.82 -7.70
N SER A 267 9.71 42.34 -8.71
CA SER A 267 8.49 41.72 -9.23
C SER A 267 8.89 40.62 -10.21
N ALA A 268 8.47 39.37 -9.97
CA ALA A 268 8.75 38.24 -10.84
C ALA A 268 7.47 37.64 -11.43
N SER A 269 7.52 37.17 -12.68
CA SER A 269 6.48 36.32 -13.27
C SER A 269 7.09 35.14 -13.99
N LEU A 270 6.53 33.94 -13.78
CA LEU A 270 6.96 32.72 -14.45
C LEU A 270 5.95 32.37 -15.52
N LYS A 271 6.39 32.32 -16.77
CA LYS A 271 5.55 32.08 -17.94
C LYS A 271 5.79 30.69 -18.51
N VAL A 272 4.69 30.01 -18.84
CA VAL A 272 4.74 28.66 -19.42
C VAL A 272 4.98 28.76 -20.93
N ARG A 273 6.03 28.09 -21.43
CA ARG A 273 6.30 27.95 -22.88
C ARG A 273 6.01 26.54 -23.37
N SER A 274 6.42 25.54 -22.61
CA SER A 274 6.05 24.12 -22.78
C SER A 274 6.23 23.39 -21.45
N PHE A 275 6.08 22.06 -21.44
CA PHE A 275 6.22 21.24 -20.24
C PHE A 275 7.54 21.46 -19.47
N THR A 276 8.69 21.45 -20.16
CA THR A 276 10.02 21.67 -19.54
C THR A 276 10.64 23.04 -19.82
N ARG A 277 10.02 23.87 -20.67
CA ARG A 277 10.54 25.22 -21.01
C ARG A 277 9.71 26.32 -20.35
N LYS A 278 10.39 27.29 -19.73
CA LYS A 278 9.77 28.44 -19.07
C LYS A 278 10.52 29.72 -19.38
N THR A 279 9.83 30.84 -19.23
CA THR A 279 10.43 32.18 -19.22
C THR A 279 10.21 32.79 -17.83
N LEU A 280 11.28 33.06 -17.09
CA LEU A 280 11.22 33.87 -15.88
C LEU A 280 11.40 35.34 -16.26
N VAL A 281 10.43 36.18 -15.94
CA VAL A 281 10.48 37.63 -16.15
C VAL A 281 10.72 38.30 -14.80
N LEU A 282 11.80 39.06 -14.69
CA LEU A 282 12.16 39.84 -13.52
C LEU A 282 12.00 41.32 -13.86
N HIS A 283 11.31 42.07 -13.00
CA HIS A 283 11.13 43.51 -13.10
C HIS A 283 11.80 44.18 -11.90
N ASP A 284 12.56 45.23 -12.17
CA ASP A 284 13.31 46.00 -11.19
C ASP A 284 12.76 47.43 -11.08
N ASN A 285 12.45 47.89 -9.86
CA ASN A 285 11.94 49.23 -9.60
C ASN A 285 13.05 50.30 -9.36
N GLY A 286 14.33 50.07 -9.70
CA GLY A 286 15.29 51.18 -9.72
C GLY A 286 16.79 50.92 -9.78
N SER A 287 17.32 49.69 -9.85
CA SER A 287 18.74 49.50 -10.20
C SER A 287 19.04 48.11 -10.80
N LEU A 288 19.43 48.12 -12.08
CA LEU A 288 19.99 46.98 -12.84
C LEU A 288 21.34 46.47 -12.26
N GLU A 289 21.60 46.73 -10.99
CA GLU A 289 22.76 46.29 -10.23
C GLU A 289 22.46 45.11 -9.28
N SER A 290 21.22 44.63 -9.18
CA SER A 290 20.92 43.41 -8.41
C SER A 290 21.70 42.20 -8.97
N PRO A 291 22.53 41.52 -8.16
CA PRO A 291 23.32 40.36 -8.60
C PRO A 291 22.45 39.22 -9.16
N ALA A 292 21.22 39.06 -8.67
CA ALA A 292 20.26 38.06 -9.15
C ALA A 292 19.78 38.34 -10.58
N ALA A 293 19.82 39.59 -11.04
CA ALA A 293 19.52 39.94 -12.43
C ALA A 293 20.72 39.69 -13.36
N ARG A 294 21.94 39.50 -12.84
CA ARG A 294 23.17 39.24 -13.63
C ARG A 294 23.46 37.75 -13.81
N THR A 295 22.87 36.89 -12.99
CA THR A 295 23.08 35.44 -13.05
C THR A 295 22.62 34.83 -14.37
N THR A 296 23.40 33.87 -14.87
CA THR A 296 22.98 32.97 -15.96
C THR A 296 22.46 31.64 -15.44
N THR A 297 22.74 31.30 -14.18
CA THR A 297 22.42 30.02 -13.58
C THR A 297 21.18 30.14 -12.70
N ILE A 298 20.23 29.23 -12.89
CA ILE A 298 19.02 29.04 -12.09
C ILE A 298 19.17 27.72 -11.33
N VAL A 299 18.90 27.70 -10.03
CA VAL A 299 18.81 26.43 -9.29
C VAL A 299 17.34 26.06 -9.16
N TRP A 300 16.96 24.96 -9.81
CA TRP A 300 15.63 24.37 -9.73
C TRP A 300 15.57 23.41 -8.56
N VAL A 301 14.69 23.68 -7.59
CA VAL A 301 14.52 22.83 -6.40
C VAL A 301 13.16 22.17 -6.46
N ASP A 302 13.14 20.84 -6.40
CA ASP A 302 11.89 20.09 -6.37
C ASP A 302 11.30 19.98 -4.95
N PRO A 303 10.06 19.47 -4.79
CA PRO A 303 9.41 19.32 -3.49
C PRO A 303 10.17 18.46 -2.47
N LEU A 304 11.06 17.58 -2.93
CA LEU A 304 11.89 16.79 -2.02
C LEU A 304 13.14 17.56 -1.56
N GLY A 305 13.41 18.75 -2.13
CA GLY A 305 14.59 19.56 -1.85
C GLY A 305 15.81 19.18 -2.70
N ARG A 306 15.63 18.46 -3.83
CA ARG A 306 16.75 18.17 -4.75
C ARG A 306 17.02 19.40 -5.60
N GLU A 307 18.24 19.90 -5.51
CA GLU A 307 18.70 21.05 -6.29
C GLU A 307 19.29 20.59 -7.64
N THR A 308 18.84 21.21 -8.72
CA THR A 308 19.39 21.00 -10.08
C THR A 308 19.79 22.35 -10.66
N PRO A 309 21.09 22.63 -10.88
CA PRO A 309 21.54 23.79 -11.63
C PRO A 309 21.07 23.72 -13.09
N VAL A 310 20.52 24.81 -13.59
CA VAL A 310 19.98 24.98 -14.93
C VAL A 310 20.53 26.28 -15.51
N GLU A 311 21.19 26.21 -16.66
CA GLU A 311 21.64 27.40 -17.37
C GLU A 311 20.50 28.05 -18.18
N ALA A 312 20.45 29.37 -18.16
CA ALA A 312 19.56 30.14 -19.04
C ALA A 312 19.97 29.92 -20.50
N THR A 313 19.04 29.40 -21.29
CA THR A 313 19.20 29.21 -22.74
C THR A 313 19.18 30.52 -23.53
N ALA A 314 18.49 31.54 -23.02
CA ALA A 314 18.52 32.90 -23.57
C ALA A 314 18.25 33.93 -22.47
N ILE A 315 18.84 35.11 -22.63
CA ILE A 315 18.66 36.25 -21.72
C ILE A 315 18.30 37.48 -22.54
N HIS A 316 17.16 38.09 -22.26
CA HIS A 316 16.69 39.30 -22.92
C HIS A 316 16.53 40.42 -21.91
N ARG A 317 17.25 41.54 -22.11
CA ARG A 317 17.21 42.71 -21.23
C ARG A 317 16.62 43.88 -21.98
N GLN A 318 15.55 44.46 -21.46
CA GLN A 318 14.91 45.64 -22.04
C GLN A 318 14.45 46.59 -20.93
N GLY A 319 15.12 47.74 -20.79
CA GLY A 319 14.84 48.66 -19.69
C GLY A 319 15.00 47.96 -18.33
N ALA A 320 13.98 48.07 -17.47
CA ALA A 320 13.92 47.47 -16.15
C ALA A 320 13.51 45.98 -16.13
N GLU A 321 13.30 45.35 -17.28
CA GLU A 321 12.83 43.97 -17.42
C GLU A 321 13.95 43.05 -17.91
N CYS A 322 14.15 41.93 -17.22
CA CYS A 322 15.06 40.84 -17.61
C CYS A 322 14.25 39.56 -17.79
N LYS A 323 14.34 38.92 -18.96
CA LYS A 323 13.74 37.62 -19.24
C LYS A 323 14.83 36.56 -19.33
N LEU A 324 14.61 35.46 -18.62
CA LEU A 324 15.47 34.28 -18.62
C LEU A 324 14.65 33.12 -19.19
N ASP A 325 15.04 32.62 -20.37
CA ASP A 325 14.47 31.40 -20.94
C ASP A 325 15.32 30.21 -20.51
N PHE A 326 14.69 29.15 -19.99
CA PHE A 326 15.43 28.00 -19.47
C PHE A 326 14.66 26.68 -19.65
N VAL A 327 15.40 25.57 -19.55
CA VAL A 327 14.88 24.20 -19.61
C VAL A 327 15.17 23.51 -18.29
N HIS A 328 14.14 23.08 -17.58
CA HIS A 328 14.26 22.44 -16.27
C HIS A 328 13.92 20.94 -16.34
N PRO A 329 14.31 20.14 -15.33
CA PRO A 329 13.86 18.75 -15.18
C PRO A 329 12.32 18.63 -15.17
N GLU A 330 11.80 17.45 -15.50
CA GLU A 330 10.35 17.22 -15.54
C GLU A 330 9.69 17.48 -14.17
N PRO A 331 8.69 18.39 -14.08
CA PRO A 331 8.06 18.78 -12.81
C PRO A 331 6.94 17.81 -12.40
N LEU A 332 7.31 16.54 -12.16
CA LEU A 332 6.35 15.45 -11.91
C LEU A 332 6.01 15.24 -10.42
N ALA A 333 6.78 15.79 -9.49
CA ALA A 333 6.54 15.59 -8.06
C ALA A 333 5.46 16.56 -7.56
N ASP A 334 4.44 16.06 -6.89
CA ASP A 334 3.42 16.91 -6.27
C ASP A 334 4.01 17.77 -5.17
N GLY A 335 3.55 19.03 -5.11
CA GLY A 335 3.95 19.95 -4.07
C GLY A 335 4.55 21.28 -4.54
N LEU A 336 5.43 21.83 -3.70
CA LEU A 336 5.99 23.16 -3.84
C LEU A 336 7.40 23.10 -4.43
N TYR A 337 7.60 23.79 -5.55
CA TYR A 337 8.90 23.96 -6.20
C TYR A 337 9.53 25.30 -5.82
N GLN A 338 10.87 25.37 -5.88
CA GLN A 338 11.62 26.62 -5.70
C GLN A 338 12.50 26.93 -6.91
N ILE A 339 12.68 28.21 -7.17
CA ILE A 339 13.68 28.77 -8.07
C ILE A 339 14.62 29.62 -7.23
N ARG A 340 15.90 29.25 -7.17
CA ARG A 340 16.94 30.05 -6.53
C ARG A 340 17.82 30.69 -7.59
N LEU A 341 18.08 31.99 -7.44
CA LEU A 341 18.89 32.79 -8.36
C LEU A 341 20.17 33.23 -7.64
N PRO A 342 21.27 32.45 -7.72
CA PRO A 342 22.52 32.78 -7.07
C PRO A 342 23.15 34.05 -7.67
N ALA A 343 23.75 34.87 -6.82
CA ALA A 343 24.61 35.98 -7.21
C ALA A 343 25.96 35.47 -7.72
N GLU A 344 26.58 36.19 -8.66
CA GLU A 344 27.95 35.86 -9.08
C GLU A 344 28.95 36.19 -7.96
N LYS A 345 29.78 35.22 -7.57
CA LYS A 345 30.98 35.42 -6.73
C LYS A 345 32.19 34.72 -7.37
N SER A 346 33.34 35.37 -7.31
CA SER A 346 34.59 34.91 -7.91
C SER A 346 35.50 34.11 -6.96
N ASP A 347 35.11 33.90 -5.69
CA ASP A 347 35.99 33.41 -4.61
C ASP A 347 35.61 32.06 -3.98
N GLY A 348 34.55 31.39 -4.46
CA GLY A 348 34.13 30.07 -3.96
C GLY A 348 33.37 30.07 -2.62
N SER A 349 33.04 31.24 -2.06
CA SER A 349 32.13 31.33 -0.90
C SER A 349 30.65 31.21 -1.30
N ALA A 350 29.77 30.76 -0.40
CA ALA A 350 28.32 30.67 -0.67
C ALA A 350 27.78 32.05 -1.09
N ALA A 351 27.25 32.14 -2.32
CA ALA A 351 26.75 33.37 -2.88
C ALA A 351 25.33 33.67 -2.39
N PRO A 352 24.99 34.94 -2.12
CA PRO A 352 23.62 35.30 -1.83
C PRO A 352 22.69 34.92 -3.01
N PHE A 353 21.41 34.60 -2.77
CA PHE A 353 20.46 34.24 -3.82
C PHE A 353 19.09 34.91 -3.62
N ALA A 354 18.32 35.07 -4.71
CA ALA A 354 16.88 35.35 -4.62
C ALA A 354 16.09 34.04 -4.65
N LEU A 355 15.00 33.97 -3.86
CA LEU A 355 14.16 32.79 -3.71
C LEU A 355 12.74 33.07 -4.22
N LEU A 356 12.26 32.23 -5.14
CA LEU A 356 10.89 32.23 -5.64
C LEU A 356 10.30 30.84 -5.45
N MET A 357 9.01 30.75 -5.11
CA MET A 357 8.32 29.47 -4.93
C MET A 357 7.05 29.41 -5.77
N PHE A 358 6.61 28.21 -6.15
CA PHE A 358 5.31 28.00 -6.80
C PHE A 358 4.80 26.56 -6.61
N ASP A 359 3.48 26.40 -6.61
CA ASP A 359 2.82 25.09 -6.46
C ASP A 359 2.67 24.41 -7.84
N ARG A 360 2.89 23.10 -7.91
CA ARG A 360 2.67 22.31 -9.13
C ARG A 360 1.25 22.48 -9.71
N CYS A 361 0.23 22.57 -8.87
CA CYS A 361 -1.16 22.80 -9.31
C CYS A 361 -1.31 24.16 -10.01
N ASP A 362 -0.63 25.20 -9.52
CA ASP A 362 -0.64 26.53 -10.14
C ASP A 362 0.12 26.53 -11.47
N LEU A 363 1.20 25.73 -11.57
CA LEU A 363 1.94 25.50 -12.81
C LEU A 363 1.07 24.79 -13.87
N ILE A 364 0.40 23.71 -13.50
CA ILE A 364 -0.51 22.95 -14.38
C ILE A 364 -1.65 23.88 -14.85
N ALA A 365 -2.30 24.58 -13.93
CA ALA A 365 -3.40 25.49 -14.27
C ALA A 365 -2.95 26.62 -15.22
N ALA A 366 -1.74 27.16 -15.07
CA ALA A 366 -1.18 28.13 -16.00
C ALA A 366 -0.91 27.53 -17.38
N GLY A 367 -0.36 26.31 -17.44
CA GLY A 367 -0.17 25.58 -18.69
C GLY A 367 -1.49 25.28 -19.40
N GLU A 368 -2.53 24.89 -18.66
CA GLU A 368 -3.86 24.64 -19.23
C GLU A 368 -4.47 25.89 -19.84
N ARG A 369 -4.31 27.05 -19.20
CA ARG A 369 -4.69 28.34 -19.80
C ARG A 369 -3.89 28.68 -21.06
N ALA A 370 -2.64 28.21 -21.16
CA ALA A 370 -1.79 28.42 -22.35
C ALA A 370 -2.20 27.54 -23.53
N VAL A 371 -2.66 26.31 -23.28
CA VAL A 371 -3.01 25.35 -24.34
C VAL A 371 -4.50 25.40 -24.70
N ARG A 372 -5.40 25.80 -23.78
CA ARG A 372 -6.86 25.90 -24.03
C ARG A 372 -7.29 26.76 -25.23
N PRO A 373 -6.65 27.91 -25.55
CA PRO A 373 -6.99 28.70 -26.73
C PRO A 373 -6.83 27.92 -28.05
N LEU A 374 -5.98 26.88 -28.07
CA LEU A 374 -5.73 26.04 -29.24
C LEU A 374 -6.69 24.84 -29.35
N ALA A 375 -7.39 24.49 -28.26
CA ALA A 375 -8.25 23.31 -28.15
C ALA A 375 -9.75 23.58 -28.40
N GLN A 376 -10.15 24.82 -28.74
CA GLN A 376 -11.53 25.18 -29.06
C GLN A 376 -11.96 24.63 -30.44
N GLY A 377 -12.11 23.31 -30.52
CA GLY A 377 -12.65 22.58 -31.66
C GLY A 377 -13.73 21.60 -31.22
N ARG A 378 -14.72 22.04 -30.42
CA ARG A 378 -15.97 21.28 -30.18
C ARG A 378 -17.13 21.76 -31.06
N ALA A 379 -16.84 22.42 -32.18
CA ALA A 379 -17.84 22.72 -33.21
C ALA A 379 -17.99 21.53 -34.16
N GLY A 380 -19.18 20.91 -34.19
CA GLY A 380 -19.58 20.09 -35.34
C GLY A 380 -19.88 18.61 -35.13
N ARG A 381 -20.11 18.11 -33.90
CA ARG A 381 -20.75 16.79 -33.78
C ARG A 381 -22.24 16.93 -34.06
N MET A 382 -22.71 16.29 -35.14
CA MET A 382 -24.12 16.14 -35.45
C MET A 382 -24.79 15.37 -34.30
N ARG A 383 -25.66 16.05 -33.54
CA ARG A 383 -26.41 15.44 -32.45
C ARG A 383 -27.70 14.82 -32.99
N MET A 384 -28.14 13.74 -32.37
CA MET A 384 -29.42 13.13 -32.70
C MET A 384 -30.55 14.01 -32.17
N ALA A 385 -31.50 14.37 -33.03
CA ALA A 385 -32.65 15.16 -32.63
C ALA A 385 -33.63 14.33 -31.79
N VAL A 386 -34.08 14.87 -30.66
CA VAL A 386 -35.03 14.27 -29.74
C VAL A 386 -36.29 15.13 -29.72
N PRO A 387 -37.47 14.58 -30.08
CA PRO A 387 -38.70 15.34 -30.02
C PRO A 387 -39.05 15.68 -28.57
N TYR A 388 -39.66 16.84 -28.37
CA TYR A 388 -40.24 17.18 -27.08
C TYR A 388 -41.32 16.18 -26.67
N ALA A 389 -41.25 15.70 -25.43
CA ALA A 389 -42.29 14.91 -24.77
C ALA A 389 -42.39 15.29 -23.27
N PRO A 390 -43.59 15.22 -22.68
CA PRO A 390 -43.75 15.35 -21.23
C PRO A 390 -43.06 14.18 -20.49
N PRO A 391 -42.68 14.33 -19.20
CA PRO A 391 -42.03 13.27 -18.45
C PRO A 391 -42.93 12.03 -18.32
N SER A 392 -42.36 10.85 -18.54
CA SER A 392 -43.06 9.58 -18.38
C SER A 392 -43.42 9.30 -16.92
N GLY A 393 -44.33 8.35 -16.69
CA GLY A 393 -44.68 7.91 -15.32
C GLY A 393 -43.47 7.35 -14.56
N GLU A 394 -42.53 6.72 -15.27
CA GLU A 394 -41.27 6.24 -14.70
C GLU A 394 -40.35 7.40 -14.30
N VAL A 395 -40.16 8.41 -15.16
CA VAL A 395 -39.37 9.61 -14.83
C VAL A 395 -39.95 10.31 -13.60
N LEU A 396 -41.27 10.51 -13.55
CA LEU A 396 -41.95 11.12 -12.40
C LEU A 396 -41.80 10.28 -11.12
N PHE A 397 -41.75 8.95 -11.23
CA PHE A 397 -41.48 8.08 -10.10
C PHE A 397 -40.05 8.24 -9.60
N LEU A 398 -39.06 8.19 -10.50
CA LEU A 398 -37.65 8.35 -10.18
C LEU A 398 -37.34 9.73 -9.60
N GLU A 399 -37.95 10.81 -10.11
CA GLU A 399 -37.80 12.16 -9.57
C GLU A 399 -38.22 12.27 -8.09
N ARG A 400 -39.17 11.45 -7.64
CA ARG A 400 -39.58 11.36 -6.23
C ARG A 400 -38.60 10.56 -5.38
N LEU A 401 -37.90 9.58 -5.97
CA LEU A 401 -36.88 8.81 -5.28
C LEU A 401 -35.58 9.58 -5.08
N ILE A 402 -35.30 10.61 -5.89
CA ILE A 402 -34.13 11.47 -5.69
C ILE A 402 -34.32 12.26 -4.37
N PRO A 403 -33.55 11.94 -3.32
CA PRO A 403 -33.82 12.46 -1.99
C PRO A 403 -33.38 13.92 -1.84
N GLU A 404 -34.06 14.64 -0.95
CA GLU A 404 -33.70 16.01 -0.52
C GLU A 404 -32.37 16.06 0.26
N ARG A 405 -31.94 14.92 0.79
CA ARG A 405 -30.81 14.77 1.72
C ARG A 405 -29.95 13.59 1.32
N ILE A 406 -28.67 13.63 1.68
CA ILE A 406 -27.78 12.48 1.52
C ILE A 406 -28.20 11.41 2.53
N GLY A 407 -28.27 10.15 2.09
CA GLY A 407 -28.55 9.01 2.96
C GLY A 407 -27.28 8.33 3.46
N PHE A 408 -27.41 7.61 4.59
CA PHE A 408 -26.33 6.84 5.21
C PHE A 408 -26.25 5.41 4.67
N PHE A 409 -25.05 4.92 4.38
CA PHE A 409 -24.80 3.59 3.82
C PHE A 409 -25.12 2.45 4.79
N GLY A 410 -24.77 2.59 6.07
CA GLY A 410 -24.97 1.53 7.07
C GLY A 410 -25.96 1.94 8.16
N SER A 411 -26.62 0.96 8.76
CA SER A 411 -27.40 1.15 10.00
C SER A 411 -27.38 -0.13 10.83
N GLY A 412 -27.60 -0.02 12.14
CA GLY A 412 -27.88 -1.17 12.99
C GLY A 412 -29.33 -1.63 12.85
N VAL A 413 -29.66 -2.79 13.41
CA VAL A 413 -31.05 -3.29 13.46
C VAL A 413 -31.60 -3.12 14.89
N PRO A 414 -32.50 -2.15 15.15
CA PRO A 414 -32.92 -1.81 16.51
C PRO A 414 -33.53 -2.98 17.31
N HIS A 415 -34.23 -3.90 16.66
CA HIS A 415 -34.81 -5.08 17.32
C HIS A 415 -33.83 -6.26 17.45
N ARG A 416 -32.66 -6.17 16.81
CA ARG A 416 -31.58 -7.18 16.81
C ARG A 416 -30.20 -6.49 16.91
N PRO A 417 -29.90 -5.76 18.00
CA PRO A 417 -28.68 -4.93 18.10
C PRO A 417 -27.36 -5.72 17.99
N LEU A 418 -27.40 -7.04 18.19
CA LEU A 418 -26.24 -7.94 18.08
C LEU A 418 -25.84 -8.26 16.62
N LEU A 419 -26.67 -7.96 15.61
CA LEU A 419 -26.33 -8.17 14.19
C LEU A 419 -25.27 -7.18 13.66
N GLY A 420 -24.80 -6.27 14.52
CA GLY A 420 -23.81 -5.25 14.16
C GLY A 420 -24.35 -4.20 13.20
N PHE A 421 -23.43 -3.38 12.68
CA PHE A 421 -23.73 -2.26 11.81
C PHE A 421 -23.33 -2.60 10.36
N ARG A 422 -24.31 -2.96 9.52
CA ARG A 422 -24.07 -3.38 8.12
C ARG A 422 -25.23 -2.98 7.22
N SER A 423 -24.92 -2.57 5.99
CA SER A 423 -25.96 -2.28 4.97
C SER A 423 -26.72 -3.54 4.55
N THR A 424 -26.07 -4.71 4.58
CA THR A 424 -26.66 -6.01 4.23
C THR A 424 -27.68 -6.51 5.25
N ASN A 425 -27.87 -5.81 6.37
CA ASN A 425 -28.91 -6.13 7.33
C ASN A 425 -30.31 -5.74 6.82
N PHE A 426 -30.40 -4.99 5.73
CA PHE A 426 -31.65 -4.49 5.16
C PHE A 426 -31.80 -4.80 3.67
N THR A 427 -33.05 -4.90 3.23
CA THR A 427 -33.46 -4.96 1.83
C THR A 427 -34.41 -3.81 1.49
N TRP A 428 -34.43 -3.42 0.23
CA TRP A 428 -35.31 -2.37 -0.32
C TRP A 428 -35.72 -2.76 -1.74
N SER A 429 -36.94 -2.41 -2.15
CA SER A 429 -37.41 -2.63 -3.52
C SER A 429 -38.25 -1.47 -4.04
N PRO A 430 -38.23 -1.21 -5.37
CA PRO A 430 -39.01 -0.12 -5.97
C PRO A 430 -40.53 -0.32 -5.86
N GLU A 431 -41.01 -1.54 -5.62
CA GLU A 431 -42.42 -1.85 -5.35
C GLU A 431 -42.86 -1.40 -3.94
N SER A 432 -41.92 -1.23 -3.01
CA SER A 432 -42.13 -0.68 -1.66
C SER A 432 -41.14 0.45 -1.37
N PRO A 433 -41.19 1.55 -2.15
CA PRO A 433 -40.09 2.50 -2.27
C PRO A 433 -39.84 3.33 -1.01
N TRP A 434 -40.80 3.38 -0.10
CA TRP A 434 -40.78 4.21 1.11
C TRP A 434 -40.50 3.40 2.38
N SER A 435 -39.99 2.16 2.25
CA SER A 435 -39.65 1.32 3.40
C SER A 435 -38.46 0.41 3.13
N ILE A 436 -37.65 0.14 4.15
CA ILE A 436 -36.62 -0.90 4.17
C ILE A 436 -37.04 -2.05 5.09
N ARG A 437 -36.65 -3.29 4.81
CA ARG A 437 -36.95 -4.46 5.65
C ARG A 437 -35.69 -5.13 6.16
N SER A 438 -35.66 -5.54 7.43
CA SER A 438 -34.55 -6.34 7.96
C SER A 438 -34.51 -7.74 7.33
N VAL A 439 -33.32 -8.32 7.22
CA VAL A 439 -33.09 -9.66 6.61
C VAL A 439 -33.17 -10.82 7.60
N ASP A 440 -33.29 -10.52 8.89
CA ASP A 440 -33.49 -11.52 9.93
C ASP A 440 -34.91 -12.12 9.87
N ASP A 441 -35.15 -13.15 10.69
CA ASP A 441 -36.41 -13.90 10.71
C ASP A 441 -37.64 -13.04 11.04
N ASP A 442 -37.48 -11.87 11.68
CA ASP A 442 -38.60 -10.98 12.02
C ASP A 442 -39.00 -10.10 10.81
N GLY A 443 -38.13 -9.90 9.82
CA GLY A 443 -38.45 -9.23 8.54
C GLY A 443 -39.05 -7.82 8.67
N MET A 444 -38.67 -7.09 9.73
CA MET A 444 -39.34 -5.87 10.17
C MET A 444 -39.14 -4.72 9.19
N ALA A 445 -40.24 -4.05 8.83
CA ALA A 445 -40.23 -2.88 7.96
C ALA A 445 -39.97 -1.58 8.75
N TYR A 446 -39.15 -0.69 8.19
CA TYR A 446 -38.81 0.63 8.74
C TYR A 446 -39.02 1.74 7.71
N PRO A 447 -39.30 2.99 8.14
CA PRO A 447 -39.59 3.41 9.52
C PRO A 447 -40.90 2.81 10.07
N ASN A 448 -41.05 2.71 11.39
CA ASN A 448 -42.24 2.19 12.06
C ASN A 448 -42.45 2.81 13.46
N ASP A 449 -43.63 2.61 14.05
CA ASP A 449 -44.01 3.19 15.35
C ASP A 449 -43.32 2.53 16.56
N ARG A 450 -42.76 1.33 16.40
CA ARG A 450 -42.06 0.61 17.49
C ARG A 450 -40.67 1.20 17.76
N TYR A 451 -40.02 1.71 16.71
CA TYR A 451 -38.71 2.34 16.78
C TYR A 451 -38.77 3.73 16.14
N PRO A 452 -39.48 4.68 16.76
CA PRO A 452 -39.69 5.99 16.17
C PRO A 452 -38.39 6.80 16.18
N GLU A 453 -38.06 7.42 15.04
CA GLU A 453 -36.92 8.33 14.92
C GLU A 453 -37.26 9.70 15.51
N SER A 454 -37.46 9.75 16.84
CA SER A 454 -37.98 10.93 17.56
C SER A 454 -36.93 11.99 17.88
N LYS A 455 -35.65 11.74 17.59
CA LYS A 455 -34.55 12.70 17.73
C LYS A 455 -34.03 13.09 16.34
N ALA A 456 -33.32 14.21 16.22
CA ALA A 456 -32.70 14.63 14.97
C ALA A 456 -31.38 15.36 15.20
N LEU A 457 -30.45 15.22 14.25
CA LEU A 457 -29.30 16.11 14.10
C LEU A 457 -29.62 17.16 13.03
N THR A 458 -29.39 18.44 13.33
CA THR A 458 -29.73 19.56 12.44
C THR A 458 -28.48 20.34 12.05
N VAL A 459 -28.27 20.54 10.76
CA VAL A 459 -27.20 21.40 10.21
C VAL A 459 -27.78 22.42 9.21
N ARG A 460 -26.98 23.37 8.72
CA ARG A 460 -27.38 24.24 7.61
C ARG A 460 -26.72 23.80 6.31
N ASN A 461 -27.44 23.88 5.20
CA ASN A 461 -26.83 23.69 3.88
C ASN A 461 -26.15 24.97 3.36
N LYS A 462 -25.56 24.91 2.16
CA LYS A 462 -24.90 26.06 1.52
C LYS A 462 -25.84 27.24 1.26
N ARG A 463 -27.15 27.00 1.13
CA ARG A 463 -28.19 28.02 1.00
C ARG A 463 -28.61 28.63 2.34
N GLY A 464 -28.12 28.09 3.46
CA GLY A 464 -28.47 28.52 4.82
C GLY A 464 -29.76 27.90 5.37
N GLU A 465 -30.36 26.95 4.65
CA GLU A 465 -31.57 26.23 5.04
C GLU A 465 -31.24 25.13 6.06
N SER A 466 -32.13 24.87 7.01
CA SER A 466 -31.97 23.78 7.98
C SER A 466 -32.20 22.41 7.35
N VAL A 467 -31.32 21.45 7.67
CA VAL A 467 -31.38 20.07 7.20
C VAL A 467 -31.34 19.12 8.40
N ASP A 468 -32.44 18.39 8.60
CA ASP A 468 -32.59 17.44 9.70
C ASP A 468 -32.32 15.99 9.28
N TYR A 469 -31.60 15.27 10.15
CA TYR A 469 -31.31 13.84 10.07
C TYR A 469 -31.94 13.13 11.27
N PRO A 470 -33.14 12.54 11.12
CA PRO A 470 -33.84 11.90 12.22
C PRO A 470 -33.18 10.57 12.58
N TYR A 471 -33.26 10.19 13.86
CA TYR A 471 -32.74 8.91 14.35
C TYR A 471 -33.50 8.39 15.58
N TYR A 472 -33.49 7.07 15.73
CA TYR A 472 -33.88 6.38 16.96
C TYR A 472 -32.62 6.18 17.82
N GLU A 473 -32.73 6.35 19.14
CA GLU A 473 -31.63 6.10 20.08
C GLU A 473 -32.05 5.03 21.08
N ASP A 474 -31.22 3.99 21.26
CA ASP A 474 -31.49 2.93 22.23
C ASP A 474 -31.00 3.29 23.66
N GLY A 475 -31.24 2.39 24.61
CA GLY A 475 -30.84 2.58 26.01
C GLY A 475 -29.33 2.60 26.27
N GLU A 476 -28.52 2.21 25.28
CA GLU A 476 -27.04 2.26 25.32
C GLU A 476 -26.48 3.49 24.58
N GLY A 477 -27.34 4.37 24.07
CA GLY A 477 -26.95 5.59 23.35
C GLY A 477 -26.60 5.36 21.88
N ARG A 478 -26.85 4.17 21.31
CA ARG A 478 -26.61 3.90 19.89
C ARG A 478 -27.68 4.57 19.03
N ARG A 479 -27.24 5.26 17.98
CA ARG A 479 -28.13 5.98 17.04
C ARG A 479 -28.40 5.13 15.79
N TYR A 480 -29.66 5.07 15.39
CA TYR A 480 -30.16 4.33 14.24
C TYR A 480 -30.86 5.31 13.29
N PHE A 481 -30.20 5.64 12.18
CA PHE A 481 -30.73 6.55 11.14
C PHE A 481 -31.43 5.76 10.03
N LEU A 482 -32.60 5.22 10.32
CA LEU A 482 -33.38 4.35 9.45
C LEU A 482 -33.91 5.08 8.21
N SER A 483 -34.42 6.31 8.37
CA SER A 483 -34.87 7.14 7.24
C SER A 483 -33.70 7.53 6.34
N ALA A 484 -32.56 7.89 6.92
CA ALA A 484 -31.37 8.21 6.12
C ALA A 484 -30.84 6.98 5.38
N HIS A 485 -30.93 5.79 5.99
CA HIS A 485 -30.56 4.55 5.32
C HIS A 485 -31.51 4.21 4.15
N LEU A 486 -32.81 4.49 4.30
CA LEU A 486 -33.77 4.42 3.19
C LEU A 486 -33.39 5.38 2.04
N TRP A 487 -33.03 6.63 2.34
CA TRP A 487 -32.61 7.61 1.31
C TRP A 487 -31.40 7.12 0.51
N HIS A 488 -30.48 6.39 1.16
CA HIS A 488 -29.33 5.78 0.48
C HIS A 488 -29.78 4.78 -0.61
N PHE A 489 -30.70 3.86 -0.28
CA PHE A 489 -31.24 2.91 -1.26
C PHE A 489 -32.00 3.59 -2.40
N GLN A 490 -32.87 4.55 -2.07
CA GLN A 490 -33.63 5.31 -3.06
C GLN A 490 -32.72 6.05 -4.04
N ARG A 491 -31.70 6.75 -3.53
CA ARG A 491 -30.69 7.43 -4.36
C ARG A 491 -29.95 6.44 -5.25
N LYS A 492 -29.45 5.34 -4.68
CA LYS A 492 -28.70 4.32 -5.42
C LYS A 492 -29.52 3.75 -6.58
N HIS A 493 -30.82 3.51 -6.36
CA HIS A 493 -31.73 3.09 -7.41
C HIS A 493 -31.94 4.18 -8.47
N ALA A 494 -32.28 5.42 -8.06
CA ALA A 494 -32.49 6.53 -8.99
C ALA A 494 -31.27 6.83 -9.87
N VAL A 495 -30.07 6.80 -9.29
CA VAL A 495 -28.80 6.93 -10.03
C VAL A 495 -28.65 5.86 -11.11
N ARG A 496 -28.87 4.58 -10.75
CA ARG A 496 -28.78 3.46 -11.70
C ARG A 496 -29.80 3.56 -12.82
N GLU A 497 -31.06 3.85 -12.50
CA GLU A 497 -32.13 3.94 -13.50
C GLU A 497 -31.96 5.17 -14.42
N THR A 498 -31.35 6.26 -13.93
CA THR A 498 -31.03 7.43 -14.78
C THR A 498 -30.04 7.06 -15.88
N ALA A 499 -29.02 6.24 -15.57
CA ALA A 499 -28.07 5.72 -16.56
C ALA A 499 -28.75 4.80 -17.58
N ARG A 500 -29.64 3.92 -17.13
CA ARG A 500 -30.43 3.04 -18.00
C ARG A 500 -31.28 3.84 -19.00
N LEU A 501 -32.00 4.85 -18.49
CA LEU A 501 -32.88 5.71 -19.30
C LEU A 501 -32.14 6.56 -20.33
N ALA A 502 -30.85 6.86 -20.13
CA ALA A 502 -30.13 7.77 -21.02
C ALA A 502 -30.12 7.32 -22.50
N SER A 503 -30.18 6.02 -22.76
CA SER A 503 -30.26 5.45 -24.12
C SER A 503 -31.69 5.22 -24.63
N GLU A 504 -32.66 5.05 -23.73
CA GLU A 504 -34.05 4.70 -24.05
C GLU A 504 -34.97 5.94 -24.11
N ASP A 505 -34.78 6.86 -23.17
CA ASP A 505 -35.48 8.14 -23.03
C ASP A 505 -34.46 9.25 -22.65
N PRO A 506 -33.68 9.75 -23.63
CA PRO A 506 -32.64 10.76 -23.38
C PRO A 506 -33.19 12.05 -22.77
N LEU A 507 -34.42 12.45 -23.12
CA LEU A 507 -35.06 13.64 -22.54
C LEU A 507 -35.48 13.39 -21.08
N GLY A 508 -36.02 12.21 -20.76
CA GLY A 508 -36.29 11.77 -19.40
C GLY A 508 -35.03 11.71 -18.53
N ALA A 509 -33.95 11.15 -19.04
CA ALA A 509 -32.65 11.15 -18.36
C ALA A 509 -32.10 12.57 -18.14
N ALA A 510 -32.24 13.47 -19.13
CA ALA A 510 -31.87 14.87 -18.98
C ALA A 510 -32.61 15.56 -17.83
N ARG A 511 -33.92 15.27 -17.65
CA ARG A 511 -34.73 15.77 -16.52
C ARG A 511 -34.21 15.26 -15.19
N LEU A 512 -33.89 13.97 -15.09
CA LEU A 512 -33.35 13.37 -13.87
C LEU A 512 -31.96 13.93 -13.53
N LEU A 513 -31.07 14.10 -14.50
CA LEU A 513 -29.76 14.75 -14.31
C LEU A 513 -29.92 16.18 -13.80
N TYR A 514 -30.81 16.96 -14.42
CA TYR A 514 -31.12 18.31 -13.98
C TYR A 514 -31.70 18.32 -12.55
N ARG A 515 -32.59 17.37 -12.23
CA ARG A 515 -33.14 17.19 -10.89
C ARG A 515 -32.06 16.90 -9.86
N PHE A 516 -31.13 15.98 -10.14
CA PHE A 516 -29.98 15.72 -9.27
C PHE A 516 -29.16 16.99 -9.02
N ALA A 517 -28.88 17.77 -10.08
CA ALA A 517 -28.12 19.02 -9.93
C ALA A 517 -28.82 20.04 -9.02
N ARG A 518 -30.14 20.17 -9.12
CA ARG A 518 -30.93 21.05 -8.24
C ARG A 518 -31.00 20.55 -6.79
N ARG A 519 -30.95 19.23 -6.56
CA ARG A 519 -30.90 18.63 -5.21
C ARG A 519 -29.53 18.76 -4.57
N TYR A 520 -28.47 18.54 -5.35
CA TYR A 520 -27.08 18.56 -4.90
C TYR A 520 -26.72 19.87 -4.18
N GLU A 521 -27.23 21.01 -4.65
CA GLU A 521 -27.02 22.32 -4.01
C GLU A 521 -27.55 22.39 -2.55
N GLY A 522 -28.62 21.63 -2.25
CA GLY A 522 -29.21 21.57 -0.92
C GLY A 522 -28.64 20.48 -0.03
N TRP A 523 -27.81 19.58 -0.57
CA TRP A 523 -27.19 18.50 0.17
C TRP A 523 -26.09 19.01 1.11
N VAL A 524 -25.91 18.26 2.20
CA VAL A 524 -24.83 18.45 3.16
C VAL A 524 -23.98 17.20 3.20
N ARG A 525 -22.68 17.36 3.46
CA ARG A 525 -21.77 16.22 3.66
C ARG A 525 -22.14 15.47 4.92
N MET A 526 -21.56 14.31 5.07
CA MET A 526 -21.72 13.48 6.26
C MET A 526 -20.38 12.88 6.67
N ASN A 527 -20.28 12.41 7.90
CA ASN A 527 -19.35 11.36 8.27
C ASN A 527 -20.16 10.08 8.44
N ASP A 528 -19.85 9.05 7.66
CA ASP A 528 -20.58 7.77 7.64
C ASP A 528 -19.65 6.61 8.04
N SER A 529 -19.16 6.73 9.28
CA SER A 529 -18.37 5.71 9.95
C SER A 529 -19.23 4.95 10.98
N VAL A 530 -18.82 3.72 11.29
CA VAL A 530 -19.57 2.77 12.11
C VAL A 530 -19.93 3.38 13.46
N TRP A 531 -21.23 3.48 13.75
CA TRP A 531 -21.82 4.08 14.96
C TRP A 531 -21.52 5.56 15.23
N VAL A 532 -20.86 6.29 14.32
CA VAL A 532 -20.51 7.71 14.48
C VAL A 532 -20.98 8.58 13.32
N GLN A 533 -22.15 8.24 12.83
CA GLN A 533 -22.81 8.95 11.75
C GLN A 533 -23.27 10.34 12.20
N HIS A 534 -22.92 11.35 11.41
CA HIS A 534 -23.43 12.72 11.59
C HIS A 534 -23.35 13.52 10.28
N PRO A 535 -24.29 14.44 10.03
CA PRO A 535 -24.18 15.41 8.96
C PRO A 535 -23.15 16.50 9.33
N ILE A 536 -22.51 17.08 8.31
CA ILE A 536 -21.54 18.18 8.44
C ILE A 536 -22.22 19.45 7.94
N ASP A 537 -21.96 20.59 8.58
CA ASP A 537 -22.49 21.87 8.10
C ASP A 537 -22.06 22.14 6.64
N GLY A 538 -23.01 22.55 5.80
CA GLY A 538 -22.79 22.78 4.37
C GLY A 538 -21.82 23.93 4.08
N ARG A 539 -21.54 24.79 5.08
CA ARG A 539 -20.51 25.85 4.99
C ARG A 539 -19.13 25.37 5.40
N ALA A 540 -18.97 24.14 5.89
CA ALA A 540 -17.67 23.60 6.24
C ALA A 540 -16.75 23.53 5.01
N GLY A 541 -15.52 24.05 5.19
CA GLY A 541 -14.45 23.94 4.22
C GLY A 541 -13.64 22.65 4.43
N PRO A 542 -12.77 22.28 3.47
CA PRO A 542 -11.84 21.17 3.68
C PRO A 542 -10.86 21.48 4.84
N PRO A 543 -10.31 20.44 5.49
CA PRO A 543 -10.41 19.02 5.15
C PRO A 543 -11.73 18.38 5.58
N TYR A 544 -12.21 17.43 4.77
CA TYR A 544 -13.43 16.68 5.07
C TYR A 544 -13.14 15.32 5.71
N PRO A 545 -14.12 14.68 6.38
CA PRO A 545 -13.94 13.34 6.93
C PRO A 545 -13.62 12.28 5.87
N TYR A 546 -12.85 11.28 6.28
CA TYR A 546 -12.44 10.15 5.44
C TYR A 546 -13.63 9.33 4.93
N PHE A 547 -14.63 9.14 5.79
CA PHE A 547 -15.93 8.58 5.42
C PHE A 547 -16.94 9.70 5.10
N GLY A 548 -16.54 10.70 4.32
CA GLY A 548 -17.35 11.89 4.04
C GLY A 548 -17.55 12.28 2.58
N GLY A 549 -17.62 11.28 1.70
CA GLY A 549 -18.02 11.50 0.30
C GLY A 549 -19.46 12.00 0.16
N MET A 550 -19.75 12.67 -0.97
CA MET A 550 -21.10 13.14 -1.31
C MET A 550 -21.93 12.02 -1.97
N TRP A 551 -21.32 11.25 -2.85
CA TRP A 551 -21.95 10.22 -3.68
C TRP A 551 -21.71 8.81 -3.13
N ASP A 552 -20.59 8.59 -2.46
CA ASP A 552 -20.31 7.37 -1.69
C ASP A 552 -19.97 7.73 -0.23
N ARG A 553 -20.09 6.76 0.70
CA ARG A 553 -19.67 6.99 2.08
C ARG A 553 -18.16 7.22 2.16
N TRP A 554 -17.37 6.59 1.30
CA TRP A 554 -15.92 6.59 1.41
C TRP A 554 -15.32 7.53 0.36
N SER A 555 -14.46 8.46 0.78
CA SER A 555 -13.85 9.44 -0.13
C SER A 555 -13.07 8.81 -1.31
N LEU A 556 -12.47 7.62 -1.11
CA LEU A 556 -11.77 6.87 -2.16
C LEU A 556 -12.72 6.33 -3.25
N MET A 557 -14.01 6.28 -2.94
CA MET A 557 -15.07 5.75 -3.79
C MET A 557 -16.06 6.86 -4.20
N ASP A 558 -15.82 8.12 -3.85
CA ASP A 558 -16.84 9.16 -3.99
C ASP A 558 -17.27 9.33 -5.45
N LEU A 559 -16.32 9.43 -6.39
CA LEU A 559 -16.68 9.54 -7.80
C LEU A 559 -17.28 8.25 -8.37
N HIS A 560 -17.07 7.09 -7.73
CA HIS A 560 -17.72 5.83 -8.11
C HIS A 560 -19.24 5.93 -8.02
N GLY A 561 -19.75 6.50 -6.92
CA GLY A 561 -21.19 6.71 -6.72
C GLY A 561 -21.81 7.65 -7.76
N LEU A 562 -21.00 8.50 -8.40
CA LEU A 562 -21.39 9.43 -9.46
C LEU A 562 -21.32 8.81 -10.87
N LEU A 563 -20.57 7.71 -11.08
CA LEU A 563 -20.30 7.15 -12.41
C LEU A 563 -21.55 6.95 -13.27
N PRO A 564 -22.65 6.35 -12.78
CA PRO A 564 -23.81 6.12 -13.64
C PRO A 564 -24.42 7.43 -14.16
N LEU A 565 -24.36 8.52 -13.39
CA LEU A 565 -24.83 9.84 -13.85
C LEU A 565 -23.88 10.48 -14.87
N LEU A 566 -22.57 10.22 -14.77
CA LEU A 566 -21.60 10.67 -15.78
C LEU A 566 -21.80 9.94 -17.10
N GLU A 567 -22.02 8.62 -17.05
CA GLU A 567 -22.37 7.81 -18.21
C GLU A 567 -23.68 8.30 -18.85
N ALA A 568 -24.70 8.56 -18.03
CA ALA A 568 -25.95 9.15 -18.48
C ALA A 568 -25.75 10.50 -19.17
N PHE A 569 -24.96 11.41 -18.57
CA PHE A 569 -24.67 12.73 -19.12
C PHE A 569 -23.99 12.63 -20.49
N LEU A 570 -22.96 11.77 -20.60
CA LEU A 570 -22.22 11.57 -21.85
C LEU A 570 -23.07 10.94 -22.95
N GLU A 571 -24.00 10.05 -22.60
CA GLU A 571 -24.94 9.46 -23.56
C GLU A 571 -25.97 10.49 -24.04
N VAL A 572 -26.58 11.25 -23.11
CA VAL A 572 -27.52 12.34 -23.44
C VAL A 572 -26.85 13.42 -24.29
N GLU A 573 -25.57 13.72 -24.08
CA GLU A 573 -24.80 14.71 -24.86
C GLU A 573 -24.64 14.32 -26.35
N ARG A 574 -24.91 13.06 -26.72
CA ARG A 574 -24.99 12.63 -28.13
C ARG A 574 -26.27 13.10 -28.83
N THR A 575 -27.23 13.60 -28.08
CA THR A 575 -28.54 14.09 -28.52
C THR A 575 -28.69 15.60 -28.26
N ASP A 576 -29.75 16.22 -28.78
CA ASP A 576 -30.12 17.61 -28.45
C ASP A 576 -31.08 17.73 -27.24
N ALA A 577 -31.23 16.67 -26.44
CA ALA A 577 -32.19 16.64 -25.32
C ALA A 577 -31.92 17.73 -24.25
N PHE A 578 -30.66 18.12 -24.02
CA PHE A 578 -30.35 19.23 -23.12
C PHE A 578 -30.84 20.57 -23.69
N GLU A 579 -30.71 20.81 -25.00
CA GLU A 579 -31.27 21.99 -25.65
C GLU A 579 -32.79 22.01 -25.58
N VAL A 580 -33.44 20.88 -25.85
CA VAL A 580 -34.91 20.73 -25.76
C VAL A 580 -35.39 21.05 -24.33
N LEU A 581 -34.75 20.46 -23.32
CA LEU A 581 -35.09 20.71 -21.92
C LEU A 581 -34.76 22.14 -21.48
N SER A 582 -33.70 22.75 -22.02
CA SER A 582 -33.36 24.16 -21.75
C SER A 582 -34.47 25.11 -22.20
N GLY A 583 -35.13 24.80 -23.32
CA GLY A 583 -36.32 25.52 -23.78
C GLY A 583 -37.50 25.44 -22.80
N GLU A 584 -37.67 24.30 -22.13
CA GLU A 584 -38.70 24.12 -21.09
C GLU A 584 -38.32 24.79 -19.75
N ALA A 585 -37.08 24.59 -19.30
CA ALA A 585 -36.61 25.08 -18.01
C ALA A 585 -36.38 26.60 -17.98
N GLY A 586 -36.17 27.22 -19.15
CA GLY A 586 -35.87 28.65 -19.26
C GLY A 586 -34.42 29.01 -18.88
N GLU A 587 -33.53 28.03 -18.78
CA GLU A 587 -32.09 28.20 -18.53
C GLU A 587 -31.27 27.14 -19.28
N ASP A 588 -29.95 27.35 -19.40
CA ASP A 588 -29.05 26.35 -19.96
C ASP A 588 -28.88 25.17 -18.98
N VAL A 589 -29.65 24.11 -19.23
CA VAL A 589 -29.68 22.90 -18.40
C VAL A 589 -28.33 22.21 -18.37
N ARG A 590 -27.61 22.17 -19.50
CA ARG A 590 -26.29 21.52 -19.56
C ARG A 590 -25.31 22.25 -18.64
N SER A 591 -25.28 23.58 -18.72
CA SER A 591 -24.44 24.41 -17.84
C SER A 591 -24.88 24.31 -16.38
N ALA A 592 -26.19 24.23 -16.10
CA ALA A 592 -26.71 24.05 -14.76
C ALA A 592 -26.26 22.72 -14.13
N ILE A 593 -26.25 21.62 -14.89
CA ILE A 593 -25.76 20.31 -14.44
C ILE A 593 -24.24 20.36 -14.16
N ILE A 594 -23.47 20.94 -15.09
CA ILE A 594 -22.01 21.03 -14.95
C ILE A 594 -21.63 21.84 -13.70
N ASN A 595 -22.19 23.05 -13.56
CA ASN A 595 -21.80 23.97 -12.50
C ASN A 595 -22.47 23.66 -11.16
N GLY A 596 -23.67 23.06 -11.18
CA GLY A 596 -24.43 22.71 -9.98
C GLY A 596 -24.07 21.35 -9.37
N MET A 597 -23.44 20.44 -10.14
CA MET A 597 -23.20 19.07 -9.69
C MET A 597 -21.82 18.53 -10.07
N LEU A 598 -21.47 18.51 -11.35
CA LEU A 598 -20.27 17.80 -11.82
C LEU A 598 -18.97 18.47 -11.35
N ARG A 599 -18.85 19.79 -11.54
CA ARG A 599 -17.67 20.56 -11.12
C ARG A 599 -17.51 20.59 -9.59
N PRO A 600 -18.56 20.83 -8.77
CA PRO A 600 -18.46 20.70 -7.32
C PRO A 600 -18.07 19.29 -6.84
N SER A 601 -18.53 18.23 -7.53
CA SER A 601 -18.15 16.84 -7.18
C SER A 601 -16.69 16.55 -7.50
N LEU A 602 -16.19 17.06 -8.63
CA LEU A 602 -14.78 17.00 -9.00
C LEU A 602 -13.89 17.74 -7.98
N GLU A 603 -14.20 19.00 -7.69
CA GLU A 603 -13.45 19.81 -6.71
C GLU A 603 -13.42 19.12 -5.35
N SER A 604 -14.56 18.57 -4.90
CA SER A 604 -14.66 17.77 -3.69
C SER A 604 -13.65 16.61 -3.68
N ALA A 605 -13.62 15.79 -4.72
CA ALA A 605 -12.72 14.65 -4.82
C ALA A 605 -11.23 15.05 -4.81
N LEU A 606 -10.89 16.22 -5.38
CA LEU A 606 -9.51 16.73 -5.42
C LEU A 606 -9.04 17.31 -4.08
N THR A 607 -9.93 17.55 -3.12
CA THR A 607 -9.55 17.96 -1.75
C THR A 607 -8.97 16.82 -0.92
N TYR A 608 -9.27 15.57 -1.29
CA TYR A 608 -8.81 14.39 -0.58
C TYR A 608 -7.41 13.95 -1.02
N PRO A 609 -6.63 13.35 -0.11
CA PRO A 609 -5.34 12.79 -0.45
C PRO A 609 -5.44 11.57 -1.38
N VAL A 610 -4.41 11.36 -2.22
CA VAL A 610 -4.22 10.12 -2.97
C VAL A 610 -3.45 9.14 -2.10
N LEU A 611 -4.08 8.02 -1.75
CA LEU A 611 -3.55 7.12 -0.74
C LEU A 611 -2.72 5.97 -1.29
N GLN A 612 -2.88 5.64 -2.56
CA GLN A 612 -2.35 4.43 -3.17
C GLN A 612 -2.92 3.15 -2.50
N HIS A 613 -4.23 3.18 -2.27
CA HIS A 613 -5.04 2.11 -1.70
C HIS A 613 -5.59 1.20 -2.82
N ASN A 614 -5.84 -0.08 -2.54
CA ASN A 614 -6.41 -1.07 -3.49
C ASN A 614 -7.78 -0.69 -4.10
N VAL A 615 -8.42 0.39 -3.60
CA VAL A 615 -9.70 0.90 -4.12
C VAL A 615 -9.63 2.36 -4.58
N ASP A 616 -8.45 2.86 -4.95
CA ASP A 616 -8.33 4.22 -5.53
C ASP A 616 -8.82 4.31 -6.99
N TYR A 617 -8.82 3.20 -7.72
CA TYR A 617 -9.21 3.14 -9.14
C TYR A 617 -10.57 3.76 -9.49
N PRO A 618 -11.60 3.73 -8.64
CA PRO A 618 -12.90 4.28 -8.98
C PRO A 618 -12.89 5.81 -9.09
N ASN A 619 -12.03 6.47 -8.32
CA ASN A 619 -11.78 7.90 -8.50
C ASN A 619 -11.01 8.19 -9.81
N TRP A 620 -10.12 7.31 -10.27
CA TRP A 620 -9.47 7.47 -11.58
C TRP A 620 -10.48 7.37 -12.73
N ILE A 621 -11.38 6.38 -12.67
CA ILE A 621 -12.48 6.25 -13.65
C ILE A 621 -13.36 7.49 -13.63
N GLY A 622 -13.69 8.00 -12.44
CA GLY A 622 -14.44 9.24 -12.27
C GLY A 622 -13.76 10.45 -12.93
N LEU A 623 -12.45 10.62 -12.71
CA LEU A 623 -11.64 11.68 -13.34
C LEU A 623 -11.63 11.56 -14.87
N ILE A 624 -11.53 10.35 -15.43
CA ILE A 624 -11.59 10.12 -16.87
C ILE A 624 -12.94 10.57 -17.44
N LEU A 625 -14.05 10.14 -16.83
CA LEU A 625 -15.38 10.49 -17.32
C LEU A 625 -15.70 11.97 -17.13
N LEU A 626 -15.27 12.58 -16.03
CA LEU A 626 -15.38 14.03 -15.82
C LEU A 626 -14.53 14.81 -16.82
N GLY A 627 -13.30 14.39 -17.10
CA GLY A 627 -12.47 14.97 -18.16
C GLY A 627 -13.16 14.95 -19.53
N LYS A 628 -13.81 13.83 -19.86
CA LYS A 628 -14.63 13.69 -21.09
C LYS A 628 -15.84 14.63 -21.09
N ALA A 629 -16.63 14.64 -20.01
CA ALA A 629 -17.85 15.43 -19.90
C ALA A 629 -17.57 16.95 -19.94
N LEU A 630 -16.52 17.38 -19.23
CA LEU A 630 -16.10 18.78 -19.17
C LEU A 630 -15.32 19.22 -20.42
N GLY A 631 -14.74 18.28 -21.17
CA GLY A 631 -13.82 18.58 -22.27
C GLY A 631 -12.46 19.07 -21.78
N GLU A 632 -12.02 18.55 -20.64
CA GLU A 632 -10.80 18.95 -19.94
C GLU A 632 -9.84 17.74 -19.86
N PRO A 633 -8.96 17.52 -20.87
CA PRO A 633 -8.09 16.34 -20.95
C PRO A 633 -7.15 16.18 -19.75
N GLN A 634 -6.79 17.26 -19.06
CA GLN A 634 -5.95 17.24 -17.85
C GLN A 634 -6.37 16.20 -16.80
N TYR A 635 -7.67 15.93 -16.63
CA TYR A 635 -8.17 14.97 -15.65
C TYR A 635 -8.02 13.52 -16.12
N VAL A 636 -7.98 13.30 -17.45
CA VAL A 636 -7.60 12.01 -18.03
C VAL A 636 -6.11 11.75 -17.75
N HIS A 637 -5.25 12.75 -17.98
CA HIS A 637 -3.83 12.66 -17.64
C HIS A 637 -3.60 12.43 -16.14
N GLU A 638 -4.35 13.11 -15.28
CA GLU A 638 -4.26 12.91 -13.83
C GLU A 638 -4.64 11.49 -13.40
N ALA A 639 -5.69 10.91 -14.00
CA ALA A 639 -6.06 9.52 -13.75
C ALA A 639 -4.96 8.55 -14.18
N VAL A 640 -4.35 8.78 -15.36
CA VAL A 640 -3.26 7.94 -15.89
C VAL A 640 -2.00 8.07 -15.03
N GLU A 641 -1.64 9.28 -14.62
CA GLU A 641 -0.52 9.55 -13.71
C GLU A 641 -0.71 8.83 -12.37
N ARG A 642 -1.89 8.96 -11.74
CA ARG A 642 -2.20 8.27 -10.48
C ARG A 642 -2.15 6.75 -10.62
N MET A 643 -2.71 6.19 -11.70
CA MET A 643 -2.67 4.75 -11.97
C MET A 643 -1.23 4.23 -12.17
N ALA A 644 -0.40 4.97 -12.91
CA ALA A 644 1.00 4.60 -13.14
C ALA A 644 1.82 4.65 -11.84
N LYS A 645 1.65 5.73 -11.06
CA LYS A 645 2.29 5.89 -9.76
C LYS A 645 1.88 4.79 -8.79
N PHE A 646 0.59 4.46 -8.74
CA PHE A 646 0.05 3.37 -7.95
C PHE A 646 0.70 2.03 -8.28
N ALA A 647 0.84 1.72 -9.58
CA ALA A 647 1.51 0.50 -10.03
C ALA A 647 2.97 0.45 -9.57
N GLU A 648 3.71 1.56 -9.70
CA GLU A 648 5.11 1.69 -9.27
C GLU A 648 5.29 1.49 -7.76
N CYS A 649 4.42 2.11 -6.94
CA CYS A 649 4.57 2.13 -5.49
C CYS A 649 3.76 1.07 -4.74
N SER A 650 2.99 0.21 -5.42
CA SER A 650 2.18 -0.82 -4.74
C SER A 650 2.27 -2.23 -5.30
N PHE A 651 3.06 -2.46 -6.35
CA PHE A 651 3.35 -3.81 -6.86
C PHE A 651 4.83 -4.16 -6.70
N LEU A 652 5.07 -5.44 -6.44
CA LEU A 652 6.39 -6.05 -6.42
C LEU A 652 6.92 -6.20 -7.86
N PRO A 653 8.26 -6.28 -8.07
CA PRO A 653 8.84 -6.50 -9.40
C PRO A 653 8.30 -7.72 -10.17
N ASP A 654 7.87 -8.75 -9.43
CA ASP A 654 7.27 -9.98 -9.95
C ASP A 654 5.83 -9.75 -10.48
N GLY A 655 5.29 -8.54 -10.32
CA GLY A 655 3.94 -8.15 -10.71
C GLY A 655 2.87 -8.44 -9.66
N PHE A 656 3.22 -8.99 -8.49
CA PHE A 656 2.26 -9.27 -7.43
C PHE A 656 1.95 -8.02 -6.59
N TRP A 657 0.74 -7.94 -6.04
CA TRP A 657 0.31 -6.87 -5.15
C TRP A 657 1.11 -6.93 -3.84
N LYS A 658 1.50 -5.78 -3.29
CA LYS A 658 2.44 -5.69 -2.15
C LYS A 658 2.05 -6.50 -0.91
N GLU A 659 0.76 -6.73 -0.67
CA GLU A 659 0.24 -7.51 0.47
C GLU A 659 0.23 -9.03 0.22
N ILE A 660 0.57 -9.47 -1.00
CA ILE A 660 0.76 -10.90 -1.34
C ILE A 660 -0.51 -11.71 -1.06
N THR A 661 -1.64 -11.15 -1.48
CA THR A 661 -2.98 -11.75 -1.39
C THR A 661 -3.58 -11.75 -2.79
N LEU A 662 -4.04 -12.92 -3.25
CA LEU A 662 -4.66 -13.05 -4.56
C LEU A 662 -6.02 -12.37 -4.63
N SER A 663 -6.76 -12.31 -3.51
CA SER A 663 -8.04 -11.59 -3.45
C SER A 663 -7.86 -10.09 -3.70
N TYR A 664 -6.95 -9.44 -2.97
CA TYR A 664 -6.73 -8.00 -3.12
C TYR A 664 -5.92 -7.68 -4.37
N HIS A 665 -5.05 -8.59 -4.82
CA HIS A 665 -4.43 -8.49 -6.13
C HIS A 665 -5.49 -8.49 -7.25
N LEU A 666 -6.42 -9.44 -7.25
CA LEU A 666 -7.52 -9.51 -8.23
C LEU A 666 -8.39 -8.25 -8.20
N GLN A 667 -8.75 -7.76 -7.01
CA GLN A 667 -9.48 -6.50 -6.88
C GLN A 667 -8.73 -5.34 -7.54
N THR A 668 -7.44 -5.25 -7.26
CA THR A 668 -6.59 -4.16 -7.74
C THR A 668 -6.37 -4.22 -9.25
N ILE A 669 -5.98 -5.38 -9.80
CA ILE A 669 -5.75 -5.52 -11.24
C ILE A 669 -7.06 -5.35 -12.03
N ASN A 670 -8.20 -5.77 -11.48
CA ASN A 670 -9.49 -5.55 -12.11
C ASN A 670 -9.84 -4.07 -12.13
N GLY A 671 -9.47 -3.32 -11.09
CA GLY A 671 -9.57 -1.86 -11.08
C GLY A 671 -8.72 -1.19 -12.16
N ILE A 672 -7.48 -1.64 -12.36
CA ILE A 672 -6.61 -1.17 -13.45
C ILE A 672 -7.22 -1.52 -14.82
N ARG A 673 -7.66 -2.77 -15.03
CA ARG A 673 -8.34 -3.21 -16.27
C ARG A 673 -9.58 -2.36 -16.55
N GLN A 674 -10.39 -2.06 -15.53
CA GLN A 674 -11.55 -1.17 -15.66
C GLN A 674 -11.12 0.23 -16.10
N THR A 675 -10.11 0.81 -15.45
CA THR A 675 -9.57 2.14 -15.81
C THR A 675 -9.10 2.18 -17.27
N ILE A 676 -8.32 1.17 -17.71
CA ILE A 676 -7.86 1.05 -19.10
C ILE A 676 -9.02 0.95 -20.08
N ARG A 677 -10.10 0.21 -19.77
CA ARG A 677 -11.30 0.14 -20.62
C ARG A 677 -11.93 1.52 -20.85
N HIS A 678 -11.97 2.38 -19.83
CA HIS A 678 -12.47 3.75 -19.99
C HIS A 678 -11.53 4.66 -20.77
N LEU A 679 -10.25 4.28 -20.95
CA LEU A 679 -9.28 4.99 -21.79
C LEU A 679 -9.22 4.48 -23.23
N GLN A 680 -9.81 3.32 -23.53
CA GLN A 680 -9.75 2.73 -24.87
C GLN A 680 -10.22 3.71 -25.96
N GLY A 681 -9.37 3.89 -26.97
CA GLY A 681 -9.62 4.80 -28.10
C GLY A 681 -9.55 6.29 -27.74
N TRP A 682 -9.11 6.65 -26.52
CA TRP A 682 -8.90 8.06 -26.16
C TRP A 682 -7.75 8.67 -26.97
N SER A 683 -8.00 9.84 -27.53
CA SER A 683 -6.98 10.72 -28.09
C SER A 683 -7.21 12.13 -27.59
N ASP A 684 -6.14 12.82 -27.21
CA ASP A 684 -6.23 14.20 -26.81
C ASP A 684 -6.61 15.11 -28.00
N PRO A 685 -7.23 16.28 -27.73
CA PRO A 685 -7.52 17.26 -28.76
C PRO A 685 -6.29 17.60 -29.62
N PRO A 686 -6.45 17.86 -30.93
CA PRO A 686 -5.34 18.27 -31.79
C PRO A 686 -4.56 19.45 -31.20
N GLY A 687 -3.23 19.34 -31.17
CA GLY A 687 -2.34 20.38 -30.62
C GLY A 687 -2.25 20.43 -29.09
N TYR A 688 -2.99 19.58 -28.37
CA TYR A 688 -2.87 19.47 -26.92
C TYR A 688 -1.64 18.63 -26.53
N VAL A 689 -0.78 19.20 -25.69
CA VAL A 689 0.24 18.49 -24.93
C VAL A 689 -0.02 18.84 -23.47
N SER A 690 -0.22 17.82 -22.65
CA SER A 690 -0.58 18.00 -21.26
C SER A 690 0.53 18.74 -20.49
N PRO A 691 0.23 19.87 -19.83
CA PRO A 691 1.16 20.55 -18.94
C PRO A 691 1.48 19.77 -17.66
N ARG A 692 0.71 18.71 -17.36
CA ARG A 692 0.84 17.87 -16.16
C ARG A 692 1.99 16.88 -16.28
N ASP A 693 2.10 16.22 -17.43
CA ASP A 693 3.04 15.12 -17.67
C ASP A 693 3.86 15.27 -18.95
N GLY A 694 3.63 16.33 -19.74
CA GLY A 694 4.33 16.60 -21.00
C GLY A 694 3.96 15.65 -22.14
N ARG A 695 2.92 14.84 -21.96
CA ARG A 695 2.53 13.80 -22.92
C ARG A 695 1.33 14.24 -23.74
N ARG A 696 1.15 13.54 -24.85
CA ARG A 696 -0.06 13.54 -25.66
C ARG A 696 -0.43 12.08 -25.91
N PHE A 697 -1.69 11.75 -25.69
CA PHE A 697 -2.23 10.44 -26.01
C PHE A 697 -2.85 10.47 -27.41
N ASP A 698 -2.36 9.57 -28.26
CA ASP A 698 -2.91 9.27 -29.57
C ASP A 698 -3.35 7.81 -29.57
N SER A 699 -4.65 7.55 -29.41
CA SER A 699 -5.17 6.20 -29.19
C SER A 699 -4.45 5.50 -28.04
N PHE A 700 -4.76 5.93 -26.80
CA PHE A 700 -4.12 5.49 -25.55
C PHE A 700 -3.67 4.01 -25.56
N ASP A 701 -2.36 3.82 -25.36
CA ASP A 701 -1.71 2.52 -25.24
C ASP A 701 -1.34 2.26 -23.77
N PRO A 702 -1.95 1.26 -23.11
CA PRO A 702 -1.63 0.94 -21.72
C PRO A 702 -0.22 0.39 -21.53
N GLU A 703 0.37 -0.31 -22.50
CA GLU A 703 1.70 -0.92 -22.35
C GLU A 703 2.81 0.14 -22.31
N ALA A 704 2.63 1.24 -23.05
CA ALA A 704 3.53 2.39 -23.00
C ALA A 704 3.55 3.11 -21.63
N VAL A 705 2.50 2.95 -20.82
CA VAL A 705 2.37 3.60 -19.50
C VAL A 705 2.63 2.64 -18.35
N LEU A 706 2.25 1.37 -18.49
CA LEU A 706 2.35 0.34 -17.45
C LEU A 706 3.15 -0.88 -17.93
N PRO A 707 4.49 -0.81 -17.98
CA PRO A 707 5.32 -1.94 -18.45
C PRO A 707 5.13 -3.24 -17.64
N LEU A 708 4.79 -3.15 -16.36
CA LEU A 708 4.53 -4.31 -15.49
C LEU A 708 3.17 -4.97 -15.73
N PHE A 709 2.27 -4.35 -16.51
CA PHE A 709 0.87 -4.78 -16.61
C PHE A 709 0.73 -6.23 -17.05
N GLY A 710 1.53 -6.67 -18.02
CA GLY A 710 1.55 -8.06 -18.48
C GLY A 710 1.93 -9.08 -17.40
N ARG A 711 2.82 -8.71 -16.46
CA ARG A 711 3.15 -9.57 -15.32
C ARG A 711 2.03 -9.59 -14.30
N MET A 712 1.49 -8.41 -13.96
CA MET A 712 0.39 -8.26 -13.00
C MET A 712 -0.79 -9.16 -13.36
N ILE A 713 -1.27 -9.14 -14.60
CA ILE A 713 -2.46 -9.92 -14.99
C ILE A 713 -2.24 -11.44 -15.01
N ARG A 714 -0.99 -11.91 -15.01
CA ARG A 714 -0.65 -13.35 -15.05
C ARG A 714 -0.59 -13.99 -13.66
N VAL A 715 -0.34 -13.22 -12.60
CA VAL A 715 -0.13 -13.75 -11.24
C VAL A 715 -1.25 -14.69 -10.77
N PRO A 716 -2.56 -14.36 -10.93
CA PRO A 716 -3.62 -15.26 -10.50
C PRO A 716 -3.59 -16.62 -11.19
N GLY A 717 -3.23 -16.64 -12.48
CA GLY A 717 -3.09 -17.88 -13.23
C GLY A 717 -1.87 -18.69 -12.79
N LEU A 718 -0.74 -18.02 -12.52
CA LEU A 718 0.49 -18.66 -12.04
C LEU A 718 0.33 -19.29 -10.65
N LEU A 719 -0.50 -18.69 -9.80
CA LEU A 719 -0.78 -19.08 -8.42
C LEU A 719 -2.18 -19.67 -8.25
N ALA A 720 -2.61 -20.47 -9.23
CA ALA A 720 -3.82 -21.28 -9.15
C ALA A 720 -3.48 -22.77 -9.21
N TYR A 721 -4.22 -23.54 -8.43
CA TYR A 721 -4.27 -24.99 -8.55
C TYR A 721 -4.87 -25.41 -9.90
N PRO A 722 -4.65 -26.66 -10.35
CA PRO A 722 -5.20 -27.17 -11.60
C PRO A 722 -6.73 -27.09 -11.73
N ASP A 723 -7.47 -27.10 -10.61
CA ASP A 723 -8.93 -26.92 -10.60
C ASP A 723 -9.37 -25.44 -10.73
N GLY A 724 -8.41 -24.52 -10.84
CA GLY A 724 -8.59 -23.07 -10.96
C GLY A 724 -8.75 -22.31 -9.65
N THR A 725 -8.80 -22.97 -8.48
CA THR A 725 -8.76 -22.24 -7.19
C THR A 725 -7.41 -21.58 -6.99
N CYS A 726 -7.43 -20.33 -6.54
CA CYS A 726 -6.24 -19.61 -6.14
C CYS A 726 -5.64 -20.23 -4.88
N VAL A 727 -4.30 -20.30 -4.80
CA VAL A 727 -3.63 -20.72 -3.56
C VAL A 727 -3.93 -19.70 -2.46
N PRO A 728 -4.48 -20.10 -1.30
CA PRO A 728 -4.95 -19.17 -0.30
C PRO A 728 -3.83 -18.58 0.58
N VAL A 729 -2.86 -17.89 -0.03
CA VAL A 729 -1.78 -17.16 0.68
C VAL A 729 -2.33 -15.89 1.35
N ASN A 730 -1.96 -15.64 2.61
CA ASN A 730 -2.44 -14.49 3.40
C ASN A 730 -3.98 -14.37 3.36
N ASP A 731 -4.53 -13.15 3.38
CA ASP A 731 -5.98 -12.91 3.22
C ASP A 731 -6.46 -13.15 1.78
N THR A 732 -6.33 -14.38 1.32
CA THR A 732 -6.93 -14.88 0.09
C THR A 732 -8.14 -15.73 0.40
N TRP A 733 -9.26 -15.47 -0.28
CA TRP A 733 -10.44 -16.31 -0.18
C TRP A 733 -10.15 -17.61 -0.92
N ALA A 734 -10.16 -18.75 -0.23
CA ALA A 734 -9.89 -20.04 -0.89
C ALA A 734 -10.95 -20.42 -1.96
N SER A 735 -12.11 -19.76 -1.96
CA SER A 735 -13.14 -19.88 -3.00
C SER A 735 -12.82 -19.07 -4.25
N GLN A 736 -11.81 -18.20 -4.21
CA GLN A 736 -11.43 -17.37 -5.32
C GLN A 736 -10.88 -18.23 -6.46
N LYS A 737 -11.37 -17.98 -7.68
CA LYS A 737 -10.93 -18.66 -8.89
C LYS A 737 -10.13 -17.71 -9.78
N ALA A 738 -9.11 -18.24 -10.44
CA ALA A 738 -8.41 -17.54 -11.51
C ALA A 738 -9.20 -17.68 -12.83
N GLU A 739 -9.29 -16.61 -13.63
CA GLU A 739 -9.95 -16.65 -14.95
C GLU A 739 -9.25 -17.62 -15.93
N GLN A 740 -7.92 -17.70 -15.84
CA GLN A 740 -7.07 -18.52 -16.69
C GLN A 740 -5.97 -19.19 -15.83
N PRO A 741 -6.24 -20.33 -15.19
CA PRO A 741 -5.21 -21.06 -14.44
C PRO A 741 -4.09 -21.54 -15.37
N LEU A 742 -2.85 -21.35 -14.94
CA LEU A 742 -1.64 -21.71 -15.69
C LEU A 742 -0.92 -22.85 -14.97
N CYS A 743 -1.09 -24.08 -15.46
CA CYS A 743 -0.34 -25.27 -15.02
C CYS A 743 1.09 -25.23 -15.58
N THR A 744 1.88 -24.23 -15.17
CA THR A 744 3.26 -24.02 -15.62
C THR A 744 4.20 -25.06 -15.04
N GLU A 745 5.45 -25.09 -15.53
CA GLU A 745 6.55 -25.66 -14.78
C GLU A 745 6.78 -24.88 -13.45
N SER A 746 7.69 -25.40 -12.65
CA SER A 746 8.11 -24.82 -11.37
C SER A 746 8.69 -23.43 -11.56
N LEU A 747 8.36 -22.53 -10.62
CA LEU A 747 8.74 -21.13 -10.68
C LEU A 747 9.08 -20.59 -9.30
N CYS A 748 9.83 -19.49 -9.29
CA CYS A 748 10.13 -18.69 -8.11
C CYS A 748 9.60 -17.27 -8.36
N MET A 749 8.91 -16.71 -7.38
CA MET A 749 8.53 -15.30 -7.29
C MET A 749 9.33 -14.71 -6.13
N PRO A 750 10.57 -14.26 -6.36
CA PRO A 750 11.52 -13.93 -5.30
C PRO A 750 11.06 -12.74 -4.45
N ALA A 751 10.48 -11.69 -5.05
CA ALA A 751 10.01 -10.54 -4.29
C ALA A 751 8.74 -10.84 -3.49
N ALA A 752 7.87 -11.72 -4.00
CA ALA A 752 6.71 -12.21 -3.25
C ALA A 752 7.07 -13.27 -2.20
N GLY A 753 8.27 -13.82 -2.24
CA GLY A 753 8.69 -14.93 -1.38
C GLY A 753 7.85 -16.19 -1.59
N ILE A 754 7.60 -16.59 -2.84
CA ILE A 754 6.82 -17.80 -3.16
C ILE A 754 7.60 -18.67 -4.13
N VAL A 755 7.75 -19.95 -3.80
CA VAL A 755 8.23 -20.98 -4.73
C VAL A 755 7.13 -21.99 -4.97
N LYS A 756 6.88 -22.30 -6.25
CA LYS A 756 5.99 -23.37 -6.70
C LYS A 756 6.84 -24.45 -7.36
N LEU A 757 6.86 -25.65 -6.80
CA LEU A 757 7.39 -26.86 -7.44
C LEU A 757 6.24 -27.66 -8.04
N THR A 758 6.45 -28.23 -9.23
CA THR A 758 5.39 -28.92 -9.98
C THR A 758 5.85 -30.27 -10.51
N ARG A 759 4.97 -31.27 -10.52
CA ARG A 759 5.18 -32.57 -11.18
C ARG A 759 3.96 -32.94 -12.01
N GLY A 760 4.17 -33.61 -13.13
CA GLY A 760 3.11 -33.87 -14.10
C GLY A 760 2.65 -32.59 -14.83
N ALA A 761 1.51 -32.68 -15.50
CA ALA A 761 0.99 -31.61 -16.35
C ALA A 761 -0.54 -31.57 -16.36
N GLY A 762 -1.11 -30.42 -16.74
CA GLY A 762 -2.55 -30.26 -16.89
C GLY A 762 -3.32 -30.43 -15.59
N ALA A 763 -4.53 -31.01 -15.67
CA ALA A 763 -5.42 -31.20 -14.53
C ALA A 763 -4.84 -32.12 -13.44
N ASP A 764 -3.95 -33.03 -13.83
CA ASP A 764 -3.33 -34.02 -12.95
C ASP A 764 -2.00 -33.53 -12.35
N GLN A 765 -1.60 -32.28 -12.60
CA GLN A 765 -0.36 -31.72 -12.07
C GLN A 765 -0.40 -31.64 -10.54
N ALA A 766 0.62 -32.17 -9.88
CA ALA A 766 0.86 -31.93 -8.46
C ALA A 766 1.67 -30.64 -8.28
N GLN A 767 1.30 -29.85 -7.28
CA GLN A 767 1.91 -28.55 -6.99
C GLN A 767 2.24 -28.44 -5.49
N LEU A 768 3.49 -28.11 -5.20
CA LEU A 768 4.02 -27.88 -3.85
C LEU A 768 4.46 -26.43 -3.73
N TYR A 769 3.95 -25.73 -2.72
CA TYR A 769 4.24 -24.34 -2.47
C TYR A 769 5.03 -24.17 -1.17
N LEU A 770 6.05 -23.32 -1.22
CA LEU A 770 6.77 -22.79 -0.06
C LEU A 770 6.63 -21.27 -0.06
N THR A 771 6.13 -20.71 1.03
CA THR A 771 6.03 -19.25 1.22
C THR A 771 7.05 -18.77 2.26
N PHE A 772 7.72 -17.67 1.97
CA PHE A 772 8.69 -16.97 2.82
C PHE A 772 8.51 -15.45 2.64
N SER A 773 7.25 -15.06 2.48
CA SER A 773 6.81 -13.74 2.02
C SER A 773 7.17 -12.61 3.00
N PRO A 774 7.47 -11.40 2.49
CA PRO A 774 7.53 -10.21 3.34
C PRO A 774 6.13 -9.83 3.86
N TYR A 775 6.09 -9.11 4.97
CA TYR A 775 4.85 -8.72 5.64
C TYR A 775 4.52 -7.24 5.38
N ASN A 776 3.43 -6.97 4.68
CA ASN A 776 3.08 -5.64 4.17
C ASN A 776 1.60 -5.25 4.37
N GLY A 777 0.85 -6.02 5.15
CA GLY A 777 -0.57 -5.84 5.39
C GLY A 777 -1.36 -7.09 4.99
N HIS A 778 -2.45 -7.38 5.72
CA HIS A 778 -3.24 -8.60 5.53
C HIS A 778 -2.44 -9.90 5.72
N ASP A 779 -1.39 -9.83 6.53
CA ASP A 779 -0.40 -10.88 6.73
C ASP A 779 -0.92 -11.99 7.65
N HIS A 780 -0.62 -13.24 7.30
CA HIS A 780 -0.68 -14.37 8.20
C HIS A 780 0.65 -14.53 8.95
N LYS A 781 0.66 -15.25 10.09
CA LYS A 781 1.87 -15.48 10.90
C LYS A 781 2.47 -16.84 10.53
N ASP A 782 2.81 -17.02 9.27
CA ASP A 782 3.02 -18.30 8.61
C ASP A 782 4.42 -18.45 7.97
N PRO A 783 5.51 -18.14 8.70
CA PRO A 783 6.85 -18.20 8.14
C PRO A 783 7.15 -19.62 7.60
N LEU A 784 7.70 -19.71 6.40
CA LEU A 784 8.05 -20.97 5.73
C LEU A 784 6.87 -21.95 5.55
N GLN A 785 5.65 -21.45 5.37
CA GLN A 785 4.45 -22.26 5.21
C GLN A 785 4.52 -23.16 3.95
N LEU A 786 3.89 -24.33 4.09
CA LEU A 786 3.82 -25.37 3.06
C LEU A 786 2.37 -25.55 2.59
N SER A 787 2.16 -25.64 1.28
CA SER A 787 0.89 -26.17 0.72
C SER A 787 1.14 -27.24 -0.33
N LEU A 788 0.33 -28.29 -0.35
CA LEU A 788 0.44 -29.39 -1.31
C LEU A 788 -0.91 -29.69 -1.96
N TYR A 789 -0.96 -29.55 -3.28
CA TYR A 789 -2.04 -30.01 -4.14
C TYR A 789 -1.58 -31.21 -4.95
N ALA A 790 -2.27 -32.34 -4.83
CA ALA A 790 -1.99 -33.56 -5.59
C ALA A 790 -3.27 -34.41 -5.63
N GLU A 791 -3.34 -35.33 -6.59
CA GLU A 791 -4.49 -36.25 -6.71
C GLU A 791 -5.84 -35.53 -6.77
N GLY A 792 -5.87 -34.39 -7.49
CA GLY A 792 -7.08 -33.59 -7.72
C GLY A 792 -7.61 -32.82 -6.50
N GLN A 793 -6.84 -32.68 -5.43
CA GLN A 793 -7.23 -31.90 -4.26
C GLN A 793 -6.05 -31.32 -3.47
N GLU A 794 -6.36 -30.38 -2.60
CA GLU A 794 -5.43 -29.83 -1.62
C GLU A 794 -5.30 -30.80 -0.43
N LEU A 795 -4.13 -31.45 -0.32
CA LEU A 795 -3.82 -32.41 0.73
C LEU A 795 -3.31 -31.72 2.01
N LEU A 796 -2.48 -30.69 1.84
CA LEU A 796 -1.97 -29.84 2.92
C LEU A 796 -2.41 -28.40 2.64
N PRO A 797 -3.55 -27.96 3.21
CA PRO A 797 -4.10 -26.65 2.91
C PRO A 797 -3.51 -25.53 3.76
N ASP A 798 -3.52 -24.32 3.18
CA ASP A 798 -3.69 -23.09 3.95
C ASP A 798 -5.18 -22.82 4.15
N LEU A 799 -5.59 -22.17 5.25
CA LEU A 799 -6.99 -21.86 5.55
C LEU A 799 -7.52 -20.62 4.85
N GLY A 800 -6.66 -19.65 4.53
CA GLY A 800 -7.05 -18.39 3.90
C GLY A 800 -7.95 -17.50 4.77
N TYR A 801 -8.74 -16.64 4.12
CA TYR A 801 -9.46 -15.54 4.75
C TYR A 801 -10.86 -15.89 5.28
N THR A 802 -11.28 -15.23 6.37
CA THR A 802 -12.63 -15.27 6.97
C THR A 802 -12.92 -14.01 7.80
N HIS A 803 -14.19 -13.60 7.92
CA HIS A 803 -14.67 -12.60 8.88
C HIS A 803 -15.42 -13.20 10.07
N THR A 804 -15.23 -14.49 10.33
CA THR A 804 -15.85 -15.20 11.46
C THR A 804 -15.03 -15.02 12.75
N PHE A 805 -15.56 -15.46 13.88
CA PHE A 805 -14.79 -15.50 15.14
C PHE A 805 -13.55 -16.41 15.09
N TYR A 806 -13.37 -17.22 14.03
CA TYR A 806 -12.17 -18.05 13.83
C TYR A 806 -11.06 -17.33 13.07
N ARG A 807 -11.20 -16.02 12.84
CA ARG A 807 -10.18 -15.21 12.19
C ARG A 807 -8.82 -15.27 12.88
N GLN A 808 -8.75 -15.22 14.21
CA GLN A 808 -7.46 -15.31 14.90
C GLN A 808 -6.81 -16.70 14.77
N TRP A 809 -7.60 -17.76 14.59
CA TRP A 809 -7.08 -19.09 14.29
C TRP A 809 -6.41 -19.14 12.91
N THR A 810 -7.04 -18.59 11.87
CA THR A 810 -6.45 -18.55 10.52
C THR A 810 -5.19 -17.72 10.45
N LEU A 811 -4.99 -16.77 11.38
CA LEU A 811 -3.79 -15.93 11.45
C LEU A 811 -2.66 -16.57 12.26
N SER A 812 -2.97 -17.48 13.17
CA SER A 812 -2.00 -18.04 14.14
C SER A 812 -0.95 -18.93 13.48
N THR A 813 0.28 -18.99 14.00
CA THR A 813 1.33 -19.87 13.45
C THR A 813 0.89 -21.33 13.45
N LEU A 814 0.27 -21.78 14.54
CA LEU A 814 -0.21 -23.16 14.68
C LEU A 814 -1.35 -23.49 13.71
N GLY A 815 -2.06 -22.49 13.18
CA GLY A 815 -3.04 -22.63 12.12
C GLY A 815 -2.46 -23.07 10.77
N HIS A 816 -1.14 -22.94 10.59
CA HIS A 816 -0.43 -23.18 9.33
C HIS A 816 0.39 -24.47 9.36
N ASN A 817 0.95 -24.82 8.20
CA ASN A 817 1.83 -25.97 8.01
C ASN A 817 3.29 -25.56 8.23
N THR A 818 3.67 -25.22 9.46
CA THR A 818 5.02 -24.73 9.80
C THR A 818 5.40 -25.08 11.26
N VAL A 819 6.53 -24.57 11.76
CA VAL A 819 7.00 -24.78 13.14
C VAL A 819 6.64 -23.61 14.06
N THR A 820 5.92 -23.91 15.14
CA THR A 820 5.67 -22.96 16.24
C THR A 820 6.79 -23.06 17.28
N VAL A 821 7.27 -21.92 17.79
CA VAL A 821 8.34 -21.86 18.80
C VAL A 821 7.76 -21.31 20.11
N ASN A 822 8.05 -22.00 21.21
CA ASN A 822 7.65 -21.60 22.57
C ASN A 822 6.14 -21.38 22.76
N GLY A 823 5.30 -22.03 21.95
CA GLY A 823 3.84 -21.84 22.00
C GLY A 823 3.45 -20.38 21.77
N ARG A 824 4.06 -19.72 20.79
CA ARG A 824 3.74 -18.32 20.44
C ARG A 824 3.67 -18.17 18.94
N ASP A 825 2.88 -17.19 18.52
CA ASP A 825 2.89 -16.79 17.14
C ASP A 825 4.24 -16.18 16.71
N ALA A 826 4.56 -16.34 15.43
CA ALA A 826 5.70 -15.68 14.81
C ALA A 826 5.47 -14.16 14.71
N SER A 827 6.55 -13.39 14.74
CA SER A 827 6.52 -11.95 14.49
C SER A 827 6.34 -11.66 13.01
N VAL A 828 5.55 -10.64 12.71
CA VAL A 828 5.38 -10.06 11.35
C VAL A 828 5.88 -8.61 11.27
N ILE A 829 6.47 -8.11 12.35
CA ILE A 829 6.92 -6.71 12.50
C ILE A 829 8.43 -6.62 12.72
N GLY A 830 8.97 -5.40 12.71
CA GLY A 830 10.40 -5.16 12.93
C GLY A 830 11.26 -5.84 11.87
N ARG A 831 12.27 -6.62 12.30
CA ARG A 831 13.15 -7.37 11.37
C ARG A 831 12.43 -8.49 10.63
N ALA A 832 11.34 -9.03 11.19
CA ALA A 832 10.56 -10.08 10.55
C ALA A 832 9.83 -9.58 9.30
N ARG A 833 9.55 -8.27 9.23
CA ARG A 833 8.80 -7.63 8.14
C ARG A 833 9.36 -7.94 6.75
N GLY A 834 10.68 -8.12 6.63
CA GLY A 834 11.34 -8.42 5.37
C GLY A 834 11.07 -9.82 4.80
N GLY A 835 10.40 -10.70 5.56
CA GLY A 835 10.17 -12.08 5.14
C GLY A 835 11.42 -12.95 5.27
N GLY A 836 11.52 -13.98 4.45
CA GLY A 836 12.65 -14.90 4.40
C GLY A 836 13.56 -14.71 3.19
N ASN A 837 14.62 -15.51 3.15
CA ASN A 837 15.66 -15.53 2.11
C ASN A 837 15.72 -16.89 1.43
N LEU A 838 15.88 -16.88 0.11
CA LEU A 838 16.04 -18.11 -0.68
C LEU A 838 17.53 -18.46 -0.84
N GLU A 839 17.91 -19.66 -0.38
CA GLU A 839 19.29 -20.13 -0.33
C GLU A 839 19.63 -21.14 -1.42
N LEU A 840 18.62 -21.83 -1.95
CA LEU A 840 18.75 -22.85 -2.98
C LEU A 840 17.45 -22.96 -3.76
N PHE A 841 17.55 -23.01 -5.09
CA PHE A 841 16.48 -23.41 -5.99
C PHE A 841 17.06 -24.15 -7.19
N SER A 842 16.73 -25.43 -7.33
CA SER A 842 17.28 -26.28 -8.40
C SER A 842 16.24 -27.24 -8.95
N ARG A 843 16.26 -27.40 -10.28
CA ARG A 843 15.39 -28.33 -11.03
C ARG A 843 16.24 -29.24 -11.89
N LEU A 844 16.14 -30.53 -11.63
CA LEU A 844 16.88 -31.59 -12.31
C LEU A 844 15.91 -32.44 -13.14
N ALA A 845 15.56 -31.96 -14.34
CA ALA A 845 14.67 -32.68 -15.25
C ALA A 845 15.33 -33.94 -15.87
N GLY A 846 14.53 -34.85 -16.43
CA GLY A 846 15.00 -36.10 -17.05
C GLY A 846 14.72 -37.32 -16.16
N PRO A 847 15.40 -38.47 -16.36
CA PRO A 847 15.05 -39.73 -15.69
C PRO A 847 15.03 -39.70 -14.15
N LEU A 848 15.84 -38.84 -13.51
CA LEU A 848 15.83 -38.68 -12.06
C LEU A 848 14.67 -37.78 -11.57
N ASP A 849 14.20 -36.84 -12.39
CA ASP A 849 13.19 -35.81 -12.12
C ASP A 849 13.06 -35.37 -10.65
N VAL A 850 13.96 -34.49 -10.21
CA VAL A 850 14.06 -33.99 -8.83
C VAL A 850 14.07 -32.47 -8.80
N GLN A 851 13.41 -31.90 -7.81
CA GLN A 851 13.39 -30.46 -7.57
C GLN A 851 13.66 -30.19 -6.11
N THR A 852 14.43 -29.15 -5.81
CA THR A 852 14.72 -28.76 -4.43
C THR A 852 14.72 -27.25 -4.25
N VAL A 853 14.24 -26.84 -3.08
CA VAL A 853 14.18 -25.45 -2.65
C VAL A 853 14.60 -25.37 -1.18
N ARG A 854 15.36 -24.35 -0.80
CA ARG A 854 15.68 -24.04 0.60
C ARG A 854 15.49 -22.55 0.88
N ALA A 855 14.70 -22.23 1.90
CA ALA A 855 14.53 -20.86 2.37
C ALA A 855 14.73 -20.77 3.89
N ARG A 856 15.14 -19.59 4.37
CA ARG A 856 15.33 -19.28 5.80
C ARG A 856 14.56 -18.02 6.20
N GLN A 857 14.10 -17.97 7.45
CA GLN A 857 13.36 -16.84 8.00
C GLN A 857 13.67 -16.68 9.51
N GLU A 858 14.96 -16.56 9.83
CA GLU A 858 15.48 -16.50 11.21
C GLU A 858 14.87 -15.39 12.08
N HIS A 859 14.31 -14.35 11.50
CA HIS A 859 13.69 -13.24 12.23
C HIS A 859 12.23 -13.49 12.63
N ALA A 860 11.67 -14.68 12.33
CA ALA A 860 10.33 -15.06 12.77
C ALA A 860 10.16 -15.06 14.30
N TYR A 861 11.23 -15.39 15.04
CA TYR A 861 11.28 -15.38 16.50
C TYR A 861 12.60 -14.75 16.96
N GLU A 862 12.58 -13.91 17.99
CA GLU A 862 13.77 -13.20 18.45
C GLU A 862 14.82 -14.15 19.06
N GLU A 863 14.36 -15.21 19.74
CA GLU A 863 15.22 -16.20 20.38
C GLU A 863 15.80 -17.28 19.44
N VAL A 864 15.51 -17.21 18.14
CA VAL A 864 15.89 -18.22 17.16
C VAL A 864 17.03 -17.71 16.27
N SER A 865 18.06 -18.53 16.09
CA SER A 865 19.19 -18.24 15.20
C SER A 865 19.08 -18.93 13.83
N VAL A 866 18.27 -19.99 13.74
CA VAL A 866 17.99 -20.71 12.50
C VAL A 866 16.52 -21.05 12.47
N TYR A 867 15.84 -20.66 11.40
CA TYR A 867 14.48 -21.08 11.07
C TYR A 867 14.46 -21.32 9.57
N GLU A 868 14.69 -22.56 9.14
CA GLU A 868 15.00 -22.90 7.76
C GLU A 868 14.22 -24.14 7.32
N ARG A 869 13.72 -24.13 6.08
CA ARG A 869 13.00 -25.25 5.48
C ARG A 869 13.59 -25.59 4.12
N GLU A 870 13.88 -26.86 3.92
CA GLU A 870 14.36 -27.42 2.65
C GLU A 870 13.41 -28.51 2.18
N LEU A 871 12.85 -28.34 0.98
CA LEU A 871 11.91 -29.27 0.37
C LEU A 871 12.56 -29.93 -0.83
N TRP A 872 12.31 -31.22 -1.01
CA TRP A 872 12.63 -31.98 -2.20
C TRP A 872 11.35 -32.58 -2.77
N PHE A 873 11.05 -32.32 -4.03
CA PHE A 873 9.93 -32.93 -4.74
C PHE A 873 10.48 -33.95 -5.75
N VAL A 874 10.34 -35.24 -5.41
CA VAL A 874 11.05 -36.35 -6.05
C VAL A 874 10.06 -37.27 -6.75
N GLY A 875 10.34 -37.60 -8.02
CA GLY A 875 9.54 -38.55 -8.78
C GLY A 875 9.95 -39.98 -8.55
N PHE A 876 9.01 -40.92 -8.53
CA PHE A 876 9.39 -42.33 -8.57
C PHE A 876 10.11 -42.68 -9.89
N GLU A 877 11.00 -43.67 -9.85
CA GLU A 877 11.80 -44.11 -11.02
C GLU A 877 10.97 -44.45 -12.26
N ASP A 878 9.79 -45.01 -12.05
CA ASP A 878 8.83 -45.44 -13.07
C ASP A 878 7.57 -44.55 -13.10
N ALA A 879 7.62 -43.35 -12.51
CA ALA A 879 6.48 -42.46 -12.44
C ALA A 879 5.95 -42.08 -13.84
N GLU A 880 4.68 -42.34 -14.09
CA GLU A 880 3.94 -41.81 -15.23
C GLU A 880 3.20 -40.53 -14.78
N GLY A 881 3.83 -39.36 -14.93
CA GLY A 881 3.21 -38.07 -14.63
C GLY A 881 3.56 -37.49 -13.26
N ALA A 882 2.56 -37.24 -12.40
CA ALA A 882 2.71 -36.48 -11.17
C ALA A 882 3.17 -37.30 -9.94
N GLU A 883 3.24 -38.63 -10.07
CA GLU A 883 3.61 -39.53 -8.96
C GLU A 883 4.99 -39.18 -8.37
N GLY A 884 5.08 -39.31 -7.05
CA GLY A 884 6.30 -38.99 -6.32
C GLY A 884 6.04 -38.70 -4.84
N TYR A 885 7.03 -38.12 -4.19
CA TYR A 885 6.96 -37.76 -2.78
C TYR A 885 7.67 -36.43 -2.50
N VAL A 886 7.32 -35.84 -1.35
CA VAL A 886 7.98 -34.66 -0.80
C VAL A 886 8.86 -35.09 0.37
N LEU A 887 10.14 -34.72 0.38
CA LEU A 887 10.97 -34.75 1.58
C LEU A 887 11.08 -33.32 2.14
N ASP A 888 10.61 -33.12 3.36
CA ASP A 888 10.65 -31.87 4.12
C ASP A 888 11.69 -31.96 5.23
N LEU A 889 12.68 -31.07 5.20
CA LEU A 889 13.71 -30.90 6.21
C LEU A 889 13.51 -29.53 6.86
N PHE A 890 13.04 -29.50 8.11
CA PHE A 890 12.83 -28.27 8.87
C PHE A 890 13.84 -28.15 10.00
N ARG A 891 14.59 -27.05 10.03
CA ARG A 891 15.65 -26.79 11.01
C ARG A 891 15.32 -25.58 11.86
N VAL A 892 15.38 -25.76 13.19
CA VAL A 892 15.19 -24.66 14.15
C VAL A 892 16.25 -24.71 15.25
N CYS A 893 16.95 -23.59 15.49
CA CYS A 893 17.96 -23.48 16.56
C CYS A 893 17.63 -22.30 17.49
N GLY A 894 17.45 -22.57 18.78
CA GLY A 894 16.98 -21.60 19.79
C GLY A 894 15.61 -21.99 20.34
N GLY A 895 15.09 -21.27 21.35
CA GLY A 895 13.82 -21.62 22.00
C GLY A 895 13.85 -22.94 22.79
N THR A 896 12.79 -23.24 23.54
CA THR A 896 12.69 -24.41 24.45
C THR A 896 11.50 -25.32 24.13
N ARG A 897 10.67 -24.98 23.13
CA ARG A 897 9.62 -25.85 22.61
C ARG A 897 9.49 -25.63 21.12
N HIS A 898 9.58 -26.71 20.34
CA HIS A 898 9.36 -26.70 18.90
C HIS A 898 8.20 -27.60 18.52
N GLU A 899 7.26 -27.07 17.75
CA GLU A 899 6.05 -27.77 17.34
C GLU A 899 5.88 -27.74 15.83
N TYR A 900 6.28 -28.82 15.16
CA TYR A 900 6.04 -29.02 13.73
C TYR A 900 4.58 -29.40 13.52
N ALA A 901 3.86 -28.64 12.70
CA ALA A 901 2.43 -28.82 12.51
C ALA A 901 2.04 -29.01 11.03
N LEU A 902 1.05 -29.87 10.78
CA LEU A 902 0.40 -30.05 9.49
C LEU A 902 -1.12 -30.07 9.64
N ASN A 903 -1.80 -29.33 8.78
CA ASN A 903 -3.23 -29.40 8.52
C ASN A 903 -3.49 -30.57 7.57
N GLY A 904 -4.50 -31.39 7.87
CA GLY A 904 -5.12 -32.24 6.86
C GLY A 904 -6.13 -31.46 6.01
N VAL A 905 -6.73 -32.17 5.05
CA VAL A 905 -7.67 -31.59 4.06
C VAL A 905 -8.77 -30.77 4.74
N ALA A 906 -8.93 -29.52 4.29
CA ALA A 906 -9.93 -28.59 4.82
C ALA A 906 -11.27 -28.68 4.07
N ASN A 907 -11.25 -29.03 2.79
CA ASN A 907 -12.42 -28.98 1.91
C ASN A 907 -13.25 -30.28 1.88
N ARG A 908 -12.80 -31.35 2.57
CA ARG A 908 -13.46 -32.67 2.61
C ARG A 908 -13.34 -33.29 3.98
N ASP A 909 -14.13 -34.32 4.25
CA ASP A 909 -13.99 -35.13 5.45
C ASP A 909 -12.77 -36.04 5.31
N ALA A 910 -11.91 -36.03 6.32
CA ALA A 910 -10.69 -36.80 6.36
C ALA A 910 -10.52 -37.49 7.72
N VAL A 911 -9.95 -38.69 7.68
CA VAL A 911 -9.57 -39.45 8.86
C VAL A 911 -8.05 -39.60 8.85
N MET A 912 -7.44 -39.44 10.01
CA MET A 912 -6.02 -39.70 10.22
C MET A 912 -5.81 -40.84 11.21
N SER A 913 -4.82 -41.68 10.94
CA SER A 913 -4.34 -42.73 11.84
C SER A 913 -2.82 -42.70 11.94
N ALA A 914 -2.31 -43.18 13.07
CA ALA A 914 -0.89 -43.36 13.32
C ALA A 914 -0.57 -44.86 13.42
N ASN A 915 0.65 -45.26 13.10
CA ASN A 915 1.17 -46.59 13.42
C ASN A 915 1.49 -46.76 14.94
N LEU A 916 0.89 -45.93 15.78
CA LEU A 916 1.13 -45.82 17.22
C LEU A 916 -0.16 -46.01 18.00
N THR A 917 -0.05 -46.49 19.24
CA THR A 917 -1.17 -46.47 20.18
C THR A 917 -1.28 -45.09 20.82
N LEU A 918 -2.29 -44.32 20.42
CA LEU A 918 -2.55 -42.98 20.94
C LEU A 918 -3.39 -43.03 22.22
N ALA A 919 -2.98 -42.29 23.25
CA ALA A 919 -3.74 -42.06 24.48
C ALA A 919 -4.54 -40.75 24.40
N GLU A 920 -5.64 -40.65 25.15
CA GLU A 920 -6.36 -39.38 25.31
C GLU A 920 -5.47 -38.36 26.03
N TYR A 921 -5.33 -37.16 25.45
CA TYR A 921 -4.63 -36.05 26.07
C TYR A 921 -5.62 -35.12 26.77
N GLY A 922 -6.72 -34.77 26.09
CA GLY A 922 -7.77 -33.93 26.64
C GLY A 922 -8.63 -33.26 25.57
N PRO A 923 -9.60 -32.43 25.98
CA PRO A 923 -10.53 -31.76 25.07
C PRO A 923 -9.84 -30.72 24.18
N HIS A 924 -8.68 -30.19 24.59
CA HIS A 924 -7.88 -29.21 23.85
C HIS A 924 -6.38 -29.53 23.96
N LEU A 925 -5.52 -28.87 23.16
CA LEU A 925 -4.05 -28.95 23.29
C LEU A 925 -3.52 -28.10 24.45
N ILE A 926 -4.22 -28.13 25.58
CA ILE A 926 -3.97 -27.31 26.76
C ILE A 926 -3.44 -28.19 27.88
N GLU A 927 -2.43 -27.70 28.59
CA GLU A 927 -1.87 -28.37 29.76
C GLU A 927 -2.74 -28.08 30.98
N GLY A 928 -3.05 -29.11 31.78
CA GLY A 928 -3.90 -28.96 32.97
C GLY A 928 -5.38 -28.72 32.63
N HIS A 929 -6.07 -27.94 33.47
CA HIS A 929 -7.51 -27.70 33.37
C HIS A 929 -7.90 -26.22 33.59
N PRO A 930 -7.31 -25.26 32.87
CA PRO A 930 -7.75 -23.87 32.94
C PRO A 930 -9.14 -23.69 32.30
N GLU A 931 -9.81 -22.59 32.64
CA GLU A 931 -11.04 -22.19 31.96
C GLU A 931 -10.73 -21.77 30.51
N ILE A 932 -11.53 -22.24 29.55
CA ILE A 932 -11.40 -21.90 28.13
C ILE A 932 -12.26 -20.69 27.80
N ILE A 933 -11.64 -19.66 27.23
CA ILE A 933 -12.29 -18.42 26.79
C ILE A 933 -12.45 -18.50 25.27
N LEU A 934 -13.69 -18.60 24.78
CA LEU A 934 -13.99 -18.69 23.35
C LEU A 934 -14.08 -17.31 22.69
N PRO A 935 -13.62 -17.16 21.44
CA PRO A 935 -13.72 -15.91 20.71
C PRO A 935 -15.18 -15.58 20.37
N LYS A 936 -15.56 -14.31 20.50
CA LYS A 936 -16.94 -13.85 20.18
C LYS A 936 -17.06 -13.11 18.86
N GLN A 937 -15.95 -12.58 18.33
CA GLN A 937 -15.88 -11.78 17.10
C GLN A 937 -14.52 -11.95 16.43
N GLU A 938 -14.35 -11.46 15.20
CA GLU A 938 -13.13 -11.68 14.40
C GLU A 938 -11.83 -11.12 15.03
N THR A 939 -11.94 -10.10 15.89
CA THR A 939 -10.80 -9.47 16.57
C THR A 939 -10.43 -10.11 17.91
N ASP A 940 -11.21 -11.10 18.37
CA ASP A 940 -11.00 -11.79 19.64
C ASP A 940 -10.18 -13.06 19.42
N THR A 941 -9.09 -13.24 20.17
CA THR A 941 -8.25 -14.43 20.13
C THR A 941 -8.85 -15.61 20.89
N GLY A 942 -9.75 -15.35 21.85
CA GLY A 942 -10.01 -16.30 22.94
C GLY A 942 -8.77 -16.50 23.81
N GLY A 943 -8.71 -17.59 24.58
CA GLY A 943 -7.55 -17.95 25.39
C GLY A 943 -7.88 -18.88 26.56
N THR A 944 -7.02 -18.88 27.58
CA THR A 944 -7.21 -19.64 28.83
C THR A 944 -7.03 -18.77 30.06
N SER A 945 -7.60 -19.17 31.20
CA SER A 945 -7.49 -18.43 32.47
C SER A 945 -6.06 -18.29 33.00
N ASP A 946 -5.13 -19.10 32.52
CA ASP A 946 -3.71 -19.11 32.88
C ASP A 946 -2.78 -18.59 31.76
N ASN A 947 -3.35 -17.97 30.71
CA ASN A 947 -2.63 -17.36 29.59
C ASN A 947 -1.71 -18.32 28.81
N GLN A 948 -2.14 -19.58 28.63
CA GLN A 948 -1.51 -20.46 27.63
C GLN A 948 -1.74 -19.92 26.22
N TYR A 949 -0.99 -20.44 25.26
CA TYR A 949 -1.11 -20.04 23.85
C TYR A 949 -2.55 -20.22 23.35
N TYR A 950 -3.19 -19.11 22.98
CA TYR A 950 -4.60 -19.11 22.60
C TYR A 950 -4.92 -20.09 21.45
N ALA A 951 -3.98 -20.31 20.52
CA ALA A 951 -4.16 -21.20 19.38
C ALA A 951 -4.39 -22.67 19.79
N TYR A 952 -3.88 -23.10 20.95
CA TYR A 952 -4.11 -24.44 21.48
C TYR A 952 -5.58 -24.72 21.79
N THR A 953 -6.39 -23.70 22.05
CA THR A 953 -7.83 -23.85 22.32
C THR A 953 -8.63 -24.25 21.07
N TYR A 954 -8.09 -24.02 19.87
CA TYR A 954 -8.75 -24.40 18.61
C TYR A 954 -8.51 -25.86 18.22
N VAL A 955 -7.47 -26.49 18.75
CA VAL A 955 -7.16 -27.92 18.52
C VAL A 955 -7.91 -28.74 19.55
N LYS A 956 -8.92 -29.50 19.11
CA LYS A 956 -9.85 -30.25 19.94
C LYS A 956 -9.63 -31.76 19.87
N ASP A 957 -10.24 -32.48 20.81
CA ASP A 957 -10.28 -33.95 20.87
C ASP A 957 -8.88 -34.58 20.76
N VAL A 958 -7.94 -34.04 21.55
CA VAL A 958 -6.52 -34.29 21.36
C VAL A 958 -6.14 -35.65 21.92
N ARG A 959 -5.40 -36.41 21.11
CA ARG A 959 -4.74 -37.66 21.48
C ARG A 959 -3.24 -37.52 21.31
N THR A 960 -2.46 -38.30 22.05
CA THR A 960 -1.01 -38.18 22.10
C THR A 960 -0.31 -39.53 22.21
N ALA A 961 0.94 -39.60 21.74
CA ALA A 961 1.87 -40.69 22.05
C ALA A 961 3.29 -40.15 22.17
N GLU A 962 4.09 -40.80 23.02
CA GLU A 962 5.53 -40.57 23.12
C GLU A 962 6.25 -41.11 21.88
N LEU A 963 7.32 -40.43 21.46
CA LEU A 963 8.16 -40.80 20.32
C LEU A 963 9.62 -41.02 20.77
N PRO A 964 9.93 -42.12 21.49
CA PRO A 964 11.25 -42.34 22.07
C PRO A 964 12.38 -42.39 21.04
N ASP A 965 12.13 -42.98 19.87
CA ASP A 965 13.08 -43.06 18.75
C ASP A 965 12.85 -41.94 17.72
N GLY A 966 11.96 -40.98 18.01
CA GLY A 966 11.59 -39.87 17.13
C GLY A 966 10.80 -40.24 15.87
N ALA A 967 10.76 -41.53 15.48
CA ALA A 967 10.16 -42.01 14.24
C ALA A 967 8.69 -42.45 14.37
N TYR A 968 7.88 -42.21 13.33
CA TYR A 968 6.47 -42.62 13.26
C TYR A 968 5.95 -42.57 11.82
N VAL A 969 4.80 -43.20 11.58
CA VAL A 969 4.07 -43.15 10.30
C VAL A 969 2.63 -42.72 10.54
N MET A 970 2.20 -41.72 9.79
CA MET A 970 0.82 -41.21 9.76
C MET A 970 0.19 -41.50 8.40
N GLU A 971 -1.10 -41.79 8.41
CA GLU A 971 -1.90 -41.96 7.21
C GLU A 971 -3.11 -41.06 7.27
N MET A 972 -3.39 -40.34 6.18
CA MET A 972 -4.60 -39.57 5.98
C MET A 972 -5.39 -40.18 4.82
N THR A 973 -6.69 -40.39 5.04
CA THR A 973 -7.63 -40.82 4.02
C THR A 973 -8.76 -39.82 3.92
N THR A 974 -9.14 -39.42 2.70
CA THR A 974 -10.27 -38.52 2.47
C THR A 974 -11.49 -39.28 1.96
N SER A 975 -12.67 -38.73 2.25
CA SER A 975 -13.96 -39.28 1.85
C SER A 975 -14.81 -38.21 1.15
N GLY A 976 -15.57 -38.63 0.14
CA GLY A 976 -16.52 -37.80 -0.60
C GLY A 976 -17.87 -38.48 -0.75
N ALA A 977 -18.81 -37.82 -1.44
CA ALA A 977 -20.18 -38.33 -1.63
C ALA A 977 -20.23 -39.72 -2.31
N ASP A 978 -19.23 -40.03 -3.15
CA ASP A 978 -19.13 -41.28 -3.92
C ASP A 978 -18.18 -42.33 -3.29
N GLY A 979 -17.69 -42.12 -2.07
CA GLY A 979 -16.80 -43.05 -1.36
C GLY A 979 -15.40 -42.50 -1.07
N GLN A 980 -14.45 -43.39 -0.76
CA GLN A 980 -13.05 -43.05 -0.44
C GLN A 980 -12.35 -42.42 -1.65
N GLN A 981 -11.62 -41.34 -1.42
CA GLN A 981 -10.93 -40.53 -2.44
C GLN A 981 -9.41 -40.70 -2.26
N SER A 982 -8.59 -39.68 -2.55
CA SER A 982 -7.14 -39.72 -2.33
C SER A 982 -6.74 -39.60 -0.86
N GLY A 983 -5.49 -39.95 -0.57
CA GLY A 983 -4.90 -39.93 0.75
C GLY A 983 -3.46 -39.44 0.74
N MET A 984 -2.80 -39.54 1.89
CA MET A 984 -1.39 -39.25 2.02
C MET A 984 -0.78 -40.10 3.12
N GLN A 985 0.38 -40.71 2.87
CA GLN A 985 1.18 -41.34 3.93
C GLN A 985 2.36 -40.43 4.26
N VAL A 986 2.65 -40.28 5.56
CA VAL A 986 3.78 -39.47 6.02
C VAL A 986 4.65 -40.27 6.97
N HIS A 987 5.91 -40.47 6.59
CA HIS A 987 6.96 -40.99 7.47
C HIS A 987 7.64 -39.80 8.13
N GLY A 988 7.66 -39.74 9.46
CA GLY A 988 8.24 -38.61 10.20
C GLY A 988 9.34 -39.05 11.15
N TYR A 989 10.33 -38.18 11.32
CA TYR A 989 11.41 -38.31 12.30
C TYR A 989 11.65 -36.96 12.98
N ALA A 990 11.46 -36.91 14.29
CA ALA A 990 11.58 -35.70 15.09
C ALA A 990 13.02 -35.40 15.56
N GLY A 991 13.98 -36.30 15.36
CA GLY A 991 15.27 -36.24 16.06
C GLY A 991 15.25 -36.99 17.40
N PRO A 992 16.39 -37.15 18.08
CA PRO A 992 16.44 -37.74 19.40
C PRO A 992 15.85 -36.81 20.47
N GLY A 993 15.43 -37.36 21.61
CA GLY A 993 15.03 -36.58 22.79
C GLY A 993 13.59 -36.82 23.24
N ASN A 994 13.06 -35.89 24.03
CA ASN A 994 11.71 -35.96 24.56
C ASN A 994 10.72 -35.40 23.53
N ASN A 995 10.15 -36.30 22.75
CA ASN A 995 9.31 -35.99 21.61
C ASN A 995 7.93 -36.60 21.77
N ARG A 996 6.89 -35.86 21.37
CA ARG A 996 5.50 -36.32 21.44
C ARG A 996 4.78 -35.98 20.15
N VAL A 997 3.93 -36.89 19.69
CA VAL A 997 2.96 -36.62 18.64
C VAL A 997 1.61 -36.29 19.26
N PHE A 998 0.90 -35.36 18.65
CA PHE A 998 -0.48 -35.01 18.95
C PHE A 998 -1.31 -35.11 17.67
N LEU A 999 -2.49 -35.72 17.81
CA LEU A 999 -3.51 -35.77 16.78
C LEU A 999 -4.80 -35.17 17.35
N GLY A 1000 -5.32 -34.14 16.70
CA GLY A 1000 -6.57 -33.48 17.08
C GLY A 1000 -7.39 -33.04 15.88
N ARG A 1001 -8.41 -32.23 16.12
CA ARG A 1001 -9.27 -31.63 15.10
C ARG A 1001 -9.30 -30.11 15.27
N ALA A 1002 -9.28 -29.36 14.17
CA ALA A 1002 -9.31 -27.90 14.21
C ALA A 1002 -10.32 -27.33 13.20
N PRO A 1003 -10.81 -26.09 13.37
CA PRO A 1003 -11.73 -25.48 12.41
C PRO A 1003 -11.17 -25.48 10.99
N SER A 1004 -11.95 -26.00 10.03
CA SER A 1004 -11.54 -26.12 8.63
C SER A 1004 -11.96 -24.95 7.75
N LEU A 1005 -12.93 -24.16 8.22
CA LEU A 1005 -13.60 -23.11 7.44
C LEU A 1005 -14.18 -23.58 6.10
N ARG A 1006 -14.46 -24.88 5.95
CA ARG A 1006 -14.95 -25.48 4.69
C ARG A 1006 -16.06 -24.68 4.01
N SER A 1007 -17.04 -24.17 4.77
CA SER A 1007 -18.15 -23.39 4.19
C SER A 1007 -17.67 -22.08 3.56
N THR A 1008 -16.82 -21.31 4.25
CA THR A 1008 -16.17 -20.10 3.72
C THR A 1008 -15.28 -20.43 2.53
N ARG A 1009 -14.49 -21.51 2.63
CA ARG A 1009 -13.56 -21.94 1.58
C ARG A 1009 -14.25 -22.35 0.29
N LEU A 1010 -15.44 -22.95 0.36
CA LEU A 1010 -16.19 -23.38 -0.82
C LEU A 1010 -17.16 -22.32 -1.35
N ASN A 1011 -17.72 -21.48 -0.48
CA ASN A 1011 -18.82 -20.57 -0.84
C ASN A 1011 -18.49 -19.07 -0.67
N GLY A 1012 -17.26 -18.74 -0.27
CA GLY A 1012 -16.82 -17.37 -0.01
C GLY A 1012 -17.68 -16.67 1.04
N LEU A 1013 -17.96 -15.39 0.82
CA LEU A 1013 -18.79 -14.56 1.71
C LEU A 1013 -20.19 -15.13 1.97
N ALA A 1014 -20.73 -15.97 1.07
CA ALA A 1014 -22.03 -16.62 1.31
C ALA A 1014 -21.96 -17.68 2.42
N GLY A 1015 -20.81 -18.35 2.58
CA GLY A 1015 -20.52 -19.32 3.64
C GLY A 1015 -19.82 -18.73 4.86
N ASP A 1016 -19.44 -17.44 4.83
CA ASP A 1016 -18.63 -16.78 5.85
C ASP A 1016 -19.48 -16.26 7.03
N ARG A 1017 -20.02 -17.19 7.81
CA ARG A 1017 -20.89 -16.90 8.96
C ARG A 1017 -20.50 -17.77 10.15
N ASN A 1018 -20.61 -17.23 11.37
CA ASN A 1018 -20.28 -17.95 12.61
C ASN A 1018 -21.04 -19.28 12.76
N SER A 1019 -22.30 -19.35 12.29
CA SER A 1019 -23.11 -20.58 12.31
C SER A 1019 -22.61 -21.66 11.35
N GLU A 1020 -21.90 -21.28 10.29
CA GLU A 1020 -21.31 -22.20 9.31
C GLU A 1020 -19.88 -22.58 9.70
N ALA A 1021 -19.12 -21.66 10.30
CA ALA A 1021 -17.72 -21.83 10.66
C ALA A 1021 -17.48 -23.00 11.62
N VAL A 1022 -18.45 -23.32 12.48
CA VAL A 1022 -18.37 -24.39 13.50
C VAL A 1022 -18.76 -25.78 13.00
N ARG A 1023 -19.23 -25.91 11.75
CA ARG A 1023 -19.80 -27.18 11.26
C ARG A 1023 -18.75 -28.20 10.84
N TYR A 1024 -17.58 -27.74 10.43
CA TYR A 1024 -16.58 -28.58 9.77
C TYR A 1024 -15.20 -28.39 10.38
N GLU A 1025 -14.52 -29.49 10.65
CA GLU A 1025 -13.17 -29.52 11.22
C GLU A 1025 -12.25 -30.36 10.32
N LEU A 1026 -10.98 -30.02 10.29
CA LEU A 1026 -9.91 -30.78 9.65
C LEU A 1026 -9.09 -31.53 10.71
N PRO A 1027 -8.46 -32.66 10.39
CA PRO A 1027 -7.52 -33.30 11.29
C PRO A 1027 -6.21 -32.49 11.35
N LYS A 1028 -5.70 -32.28 12.56
CA LYS A 1028 -4.48 -31.51 12.83
C LYS A 1028 -3.45 -32.41 13.48
N TRP A 1029 -2.25 -32.45 12.91
CA TRP A 1029 -1.14 -33.23 13.42
C TRP A 1029 -0.01 -32.29 13.86
N ILE A 1030 0.48 -32.51 15.08
CA ILE A 1030 1.55 -31.73 15.69
C ILE A 1030 2.61 -32.68 16.27
N VAL A 1031 3.88 -32.40 16.04
CA VAL A 1031 5.00 -33.05 16.73
C VAL A 1031 5.71 -32.02 17.57
N ARG A 1032 5.68 -32.25 18.88
CA ARG A 1032 6.31 -31.39 19.88
C ARG A 1032 7.64 -31.98 20.32
N ARG A 1033 8.66 -31.13 20.38
CA ARG A 1033 9.93 -31.40 21.06
C ARG A 1033 10.10 -30.44 22.22
N GLU A 1034 10.56 -30.97 23.34
CA GLU A 1034 10.90 -30.21 24.53
C GLU A 1034 12.20 -30.75 25.14
N PRO A 1035 13.08 -29.90 25.68
CA PRO A 1035 14.25 -30.34 26.40
C PRO A 1035 13.84 -30.98 27.74
N ALA A 1036 14.64 -31.90 28.25
CA ALA A 1036 14.40 -32.47 29.58
C ALA A 1036 14.73 -31.48 30.72
N ASP A 1037 15.57 -30.48 30.45
CA ASP A 1037 16.22 -29.58 31.40
C ASP A 1037 15.97 -28.08 31.13
N GLY A 1038 15.15 -27.76 30.13
CA GLY A 1038 14.85 -26.38 29.75
C GLY A 1038 15.93 -25.72 28.87
N GLU A 1039 16.92 -26.47 28.38
CA GLU A 1039 17.94 -25.93 27.47
C GLU A 1039 17.37 -25.58 26.08
N ALA A 1040 18.10 -24.73 25.35
CA ALA A 1040 17.70 -24.36 24.00
C ALA A 1040 17.78 -25.55 23.04
N LEU A 1041 16.75 -25.74 22.22
CA LEU A 1041 16.67 -26.84 21.27
C LEU A 1041 17.43 -26.52 19.97
N ASN A 1042 18.09 -27.53 19.43
CA ASN A 1042 18.49 -27.60 18.03
C ASN A 1042 17.70 -28.73 17.40
N SER A 1043 16.68 -28.39 16.61
CA SER A 1043 15.77 -29.36 16.03
C SER A 1043 15.95 -29.50 14.53
N GLN A 1044 15.94 -30.75 14.08
CA GLN A 1044 15.88 -31.11 12.68
C GLN A 1044 14.73 -32.11 12.47
N PHE A 1045 13.61 -31.61 11.99
CA PHE A 1045 12.45 -32.42 11.61
C PHE A 1045 12.65 -32.94 10.18
N VAL A 1046 12.38 -34.23 9.99
CA VAL A 1046 12.51 -34.91 8.70
C VAL A 1046 11.19 -35.62 8.40
N HIS A 1047 10.56 -35.28 7.28
CA HIS A 1047 9.28 -35.86 6.88
C HIS A 1047 9.26 -36.24 5.41
N VAL A 1048 8.80 -37.45 5.11
CA VAL A 1048 8.57 -37.92 3.73
C VAL A 1048 7.07 -38.10 3.53
N MET A 1049 6.50 -37.34 2.60
CA MET A 1049 5.06 -37.26 2.34
C MET A 1049 4.75 -37.82 0.95
N GLU A 1050 3.95 -38.86 0.88
CA GLU A 1050 3.51 -39.50 -0.37
C GLU A 1050 2.00 -39.27 -0.58
N PRO A 1051 1.61 -38.43 -1.56
CA PRO A 1051 0.23 -38.40 -2.08
C PRO A 1051 -0.18 -39.76 -2.63
N CYS A 1052 -1.37 -40.23 -2.27
CA CYS A 1052 -1.90 -41.52 -2.70
C CYS A 1052 -3.21 -41.31 -3.48
N ALA A 1053 -3.27 -41.81 -4.71
CA ALA A 1053 -4.49 -41.84 -5.51
C ALA A 1053 -5.60 -42.65 -4.82
N ALA A 1054 -6.86 -42.40 -5.22
CA ALA A 1054 -7.99 -43.11 -4.64
C ALA A 1054 -7.91 -44.62 -4.88
N GLY A 1055 -7.95 -45.40 -3.79
CA GLY A 1055 -7.85 -46.87 -3.84
C GLY A 1055 -6.45 -47.43 -4.06
N SER A 1056 -5.42 -46.58 -4.16
CA SER A 1056 -4.02 -46.98 -4.28
C SER A 1056 -3.37 -47.10 -2.90
N ALA A 1057 -2.50 -48.10 -2.73
CA ALA A 1057 -1.65 -48.23 -1.55
C ALA A 1057 -0.40 -47.34 -1.71
N PRO A 1058 0.15 -46.79 -0.61
CA PRO A 1058 1.43 -46.09 -0.64
C PRO A 1058 2.55 -47.01 -1.13
N ARG A 1059 3.47 -46.46 -1.91
CA ARG A 1059 4.62 -47.13 -2.51
C ARG A 1059 5.83 -47.12 -1.57
N ILE A 1060 5.97 -46.08 -0.74
CA ILE A 1060 7.07 -45.95 0.20
C ILE A 1060 6.90 -46.96 1.32
N GLY A 1061 7.80 -47.95 1.35
CA GLY A 1061 7.82 -48.95 2.40
C GLY A 1061 8.58 -48.47 3.64
N ARG A 1062 9.59 -47.60 3.47
CA ARG A 1062 10.48 -47.18 4.56
C ARG A 1062 11.19 -45.85 4.29
N MET A 1063 11.38 -45.09 5.37
CA MET A 1063 12.32 -43.98 5.47
C MET A 1063 13.39 -44.30 6.53
N ASP A 1064 14.68 -44.18 6.19
CA ASP A 1064 15.79 -44.26 7.13
C ASP A 1064 16.54 -42.93 7.20
N VAL A 1065 16.70 -42.39 8.41
CA VAL A 1065 17.57 -41.22 8.64
C VAL A 1065 18.98 -41.74 8.94
N LEU A 1066 19.82 -41.78 7.91
CA LEU A 1066 21.20 -42.29 8.00
C LEU A 1066 22.12 -41.34 8.77
N LEU A 1067 21.84 -40.03 8.69
CA LEU A 1067 22.48 -39.01 9.50
C LEU A 1067 21.49 -37.86 9.75
N SER A 1068 21.42 -37.40 11.01
CA SER A 1068 20.79 -36.13 11.38
C SER A 1068 21.69 -35.45 12.40
N ASP A 1069 22.60 -34.60 11.92
CA ASP A 1069 23.51 -33.84 12.76
C ASP A 1069 22.92 -32.45 13.01
N GLU A 1070 22.24 -32.30 14.15
CA GLU A 1070 21.57 -31.06 14.55
C GLU A 1070 22.55 -29.90 14.81
N ALA A 1071 23.83 -30.18 15.11
CA ALA A 1071 24.84 -29.15 15.35
C ALA A 1071 25.35 -28.54 14.04
N SER A 1072 25.61 -29.37 13.04
CA SER A 1072 26.05 -28.91 11.71
C SER A 1072 24.91 -28.75 10.70
N GLN A 1073 23.67 -29.05 11.11
CA GLN A 1073 22.44 -29.00 10.31
C GLN A 1073 22.45 -29.93 9.08
N ARG A 1074 23.29 -30.97 9.11
CA ARG A 1074 23.48 -31.90 7.99
C ARG A 1074 22.52 -33.08 8.09
N ALA A 1075 21.98 -33.51 6.95
CA ALA A 1075 21.06 -34.66 6.87
C ALA A 1075 21.49 -35.63 5.77
N VAL A 1076 21.31 -36.93 6.02
CA VAL A 1076 21.27 -37.96 4.99
C VAL A 1076 20.06 -38.85 5.23
N VAL A 1077 19.16 -38.90 4.24
CA VAL A 1077 17.88 -39.61 4.33
C VAL A 1077 17.77 -40.62 3.18
N ALA A 1078 17.46 -41.87 3.50
CA ALA A 1078 17.17 -42.91 2.53
C ALA A 1078 15.66 -43.16 2.45
N VAL A 1079 15.09 -43.15 1.25
CA VAL A 1079 13.67 -43.44 0.99
C VAL A 1079 13.59 -44.67 0.09
N THR A 1080 12.90 -45.72 0.55
CA THR A 1080 12.83 -47.00 -0.17
C THR A 1080 11.41 -47.35 -0.59
N TYR A 1081 11.23 -47.65 -1.88
CA TYR A 1081 9.97 -48.09 -2.50
C TYR A 1081 10.24 -49.19 -3.53
N GLY A 1082 9.61 -50.35 -3.34
CA GLY A 1082 9.89 -51.53 -4.15
C GLY A 1082 11.38 -51.90 -4.15
N ALA A 1083 12.01 -51.90 -5.32
CA ALA A 1083 13.44 -52.17 -5.50
C ALA A 1083 14.31 -50.91 -5.61
N VAL A 1084 13.73 -49.73 -5.37
CA VAL A 1084 14.39 -48.43 -5.51
C VAL A 1084 14.70 -47.85 -4.13
N THR A 1085 15.89 -47.29 -3.99
CA THR A 1085 16.29 -46.51 -2.81
C THR A 1085 16.89 -45.18 -3.25
N ASP A 1086 16.30 -44.10 -2.78
CA ASP A 1086 16.79 -42.73 -2.96
C ASP A 1086 17.54 -42.26 -1.72
N ILE A 1087 18.81 -41.90 -1.87
CA ILE A 1087 19.65 -41.31 -0.82
C ILE A 1087 19.73 -39.81 -1.08
N VAL A 1088 19.09 -39.00 -0.23
CA VAL A 1088 19.14 -37.54 -0.27
C VAL A 1088 20.11 -37.03 0.78
N MET A 1089 21.05 -36.18 0.37
CA MET A 1089 22.09 -35.61 1.21
C MET A 1089 21.96 -34.08 1.22
N SER A 1090 21.91 -33.48 2.41
CA SER A 1090 21.74 -32.05 2.61
C SER A 1090 22.81 -31.50 3.56
N ALA A 1091 23.60 -30.55 3.08
CA ALA A 1091 24.67 -29.87 3.83
C ALA A 1091 24.58 -28.34 3.64
N PRO A 1092 23.61 -27.67 4.29
CA PRO A 1092 23.27 -26.28 4.01
C PRO A 1092 24.38 -25.27 4.30
N ARG A 1093 25.35 -25.64 5.15
CA ARG A 1093 26.49 -24.81 5.56
C ARG A 1093 27.83 -25.42 5.13
N TYR A 1094 27.87 -26.09 3.97
CA TYR A 1094 29.12 -26.67 3.46
C TYR A 1094 30.21 -25.59 3.30
N SER A 1095 31.35 -25.79 3.97
CA SER A 1095 32.50 -24.87 4.03
C SER A 1095 33.83 -25.56 3.70
N GLY A 1096 33.77 -26.70 3.01
CA GLY A 1096 34.95 -27.48 2.58
C GLY A 1096 35.05 -28.87 3.20
N GLU A 1097 34.43 -29.10 4.36
CA GLU A 1097 34.40 -30.44 4.97
C GLU A 1097 33.33 -31.34 4.33
N PRO A 1098 33.69 -32.52 3.80
CA PRO A 1098 32.73 -33.44 3.18
C PRO A 1098 31.71 -33.95 4.20
N LEU A 1099 30.43 -33.96 3.81
CA LEU A 1099 29.39 -34.70 4.51
C LEU A 1099 29.59 -36.20 4.22
N ARG A 1100 29.75 -37.00 5.28
CA ARG A 1100 29.92 -38.46 5.19
C ARG A 1100 28.85 -39.18 6.01
N ALA A 1101 28.22 -40.19 5.42
CA ALA A 1101 27.38 -41.16 6.13
C ALA A 1101 27.65 -42.54 5.54
N GLY A 1102 28.42 -43.39 6.23
CA GLY A 1102 28.86 -44.68 5.67
C GLY A 1102 29.64 -44.49 4.36
N GLU A 1103 29.14 -45.07 3.27
CA GLU A 1103 29.73 -44.99 1.93
C GLU A 1103 29.33 -43.77 1.10
N TRP A 1104 28.38 -42.97 1.60
CA TRP A 1104 27.88 -41.75 0.94
C TRP A 1104 28.75 -40.56 1.31
N GLU A 1105 29.30 -39.87 0.31
CA GLU A 1105 30.15 -38.70 0.49
C GLU A 1105 29.71 -37.53 -0.42
N LEU A 1106 29.43 -36.37 0.20
CA LEU A 1106 29.07 -35.14 -0.50
C LEU A 1106 30.05 -34.00 -0.14
N GLU A 1107 30.66 -33.42 -1.16
CA GLU A 1107 31.38 -32.15 -1.14
C GLU A 1107 30.55 -31.10 -1.89
N GLY A 1108 29.57 -30.51 -1.20
CA GLY A 1108 28.61 -29.58 -1.79
C GLY A 1108 27.43 -29.28 -0.89
N LYS A 1109 26.51 -28.44 -1.37
CA LYS A 1109 25.28 -28.06 -0.64
C LYS A 1109 24.25 -29.19 -0.55
N ALA A 1110 24.08 -29.94 -1.64
CA ALA A 1110 23.03 -30.95 -1.77
C ALA A 1110 23.40 -32.04 -2.78
N GLY A 1111 22.87 -33.25 -2.59
CA GLY A 1111 23.01 -34.35 -3.55
C GLY A 1111 21.93 -35.41 -3.40
N ILE A 1112 21.63 -36.12 -4.49
CA ILE A 1112 20.73 -37.27 -4.48
C ILE A 1112 21.34 -38.43 -5.28
N ILE A 1113 21.19 -39.64 -4.77
CA ILE A 1113 21.63 -40.89 -5.39
C ILE A 1113 20.44 -41.84 -5.46
N ARG A 1114 20.05 -42.25 -6.66
CA ARG A 1114 19.02 -43.26 -6.86
C ARG A 1114 19.65 -44.60 -7.18
N MET A 1115 19.28 -45.60 -6.41
CA MET A 1115 19.68 -46.99 -6.62
C MET A 1115 18.48 -47.82 -7.05
N VAL A 1116 18.66 -48.72 -8.01
CA VAL A 1116 17.64 -49.66 -8.48
C VAL A 1116 18.22 -51.07 -8.39
N ASN A 1117 17.54 -51.98 -7.71
CA ASN A 1117 18.04 -53.34 -7.41
C ASN A 1117 19.42 -53.33 -6.74
N GLY A 1118 19.69 -52.35 -5.88
CA GLY A 1118 20.97 -52.21 -5.17
C GLY A 1118 22.13 -51.69 -6.02
N ALA A 1119 21.90 -51.24 -7.25
CA ALA A 1119 22.93 -50.61 -8.09
C ALA A 1119 22.63 -49.12 -8.32
N ILE A 1120 23.65 -48.25 -8.20
CA ILE A 1120 23.53 -46.82 -8.50
C ILE A 1120 23.12 -46.61 -9.96
N ARG A 1121 21.96 -46.00 -10.15
CA ARG A 1121 21.33 -45.73 -11.45
C ARG A 1121 21.46 -44.25 -11.83
N HIS A 1122 21.19 -43.35 -10.87
CA HIS A 1122 21.28 -41.91 -11.07
C HIS A 1122 22.00 -41.23 -9.91
N MET A 1123 22.75 -40.18 -10.22
CA MET A 1123 23.38 -39.30 -9.22
C MET A 1123 23.17 -37.86 -9.65
N ALA A 1124 22.92 -36.96 -8.69
CA ALA A 1124 22.96 -35.53 -8.94
C ALA A 1124 23.59 -34.77 -7.77
N LEU A 1125 24.41 -33.79 -8.12
CA LEU A 1125 25.17 -32.92 -7.24
C LEU A 1125 24.76 -31.46 -7.48
N ILE A 1126 24.50 -30.72 -6.41
CA ILE A 1126 24.09 -29.32 -6.47
C ILE A 1126 25.00 -28.48 -5.56
N GLY A 1127 25.54 -27.38 -6.11
CA GLY A 1127 26.38 -26.42 -5.40
C GLY A 1127 27.62 -27.07 -4.77
N GLY A 1128 28.38 -27.83 -5.56
CA GLY A 1128 29.48 -28.66 -5.05
C GLY A 1128 30.42 -29.22 -6.11
N THR A 1129 31.49 -29.86 -5.64
CA THR A 1129 32.59 -30.39 -6.45
C THR A 1129 32.58 -31.90 -6.59
N ARG A 1130 32.01 -32.63 -5.63
CA ARG A 1130 32.02 -34.10 -5.65
C ARG A 1130 30.83 -34.73 -4.92
N LEU A 1131 30.23 -35.75 -5.53
CA LEU A 1131 29.31 -36.71 -4.91
C LEU A 1131 29.83 -38.12 -5.21
N ALA A 1132 30.06 -38.93 -4.18
CA ALA A 1132 30.63 -40.26 -4.34
C ALA A 1132 29.89 -41.32 -3.51
N ALA A 1133 29.79 -42.51 -4.09
CA ALA A 1133 29.19 -43.69 -3.48
C ALA A 1133 29.59 -44.97 -4.22
N GLU A 1134 29.81 -46.06 -3.50
CA GLU A 1134 30.10 -47.41 -4.05
C GLU A 1134 31.12 -47.42 -5.21
N GLY A 1135 32.19 -46.63 -5.11
CA GLY A 1135 33.23 -46.53 -6.15
C GLY A 1135 32.84 -45.72 -7.39
N ARG A 1136 31.62 -45.19 -7.49
CA ARG A 1136 31.23 -44.16 -8.47
C ARG A 1136 31.48 -42.76 -7.91
N THR A 1137 31.83 -41.83 -8.79
CA THR A 1137 32.05 -40.42 -8.43
C THR A 1137 31.47 -39.52 -9.52
N LEU A 1138 30.68 -38.54 -9.10
CA LEU A 1138 30.18 -37.45 -9.90
C LEU A 1138 30.94 -36.18 -9.52
N SER A 1139 31.60 -35.55 -10.49
CA SER A 1139 32.37 -34.32 -10.28
C SER A 1139 31.62 -33.10 -10.82
N GLY A 1140 31.77 -31.97 -10.13
CA GLY A 1140 31.24 -30.67 -10.55
C GLY A 1140 32.30 -29.58 -10.44
N SER A 1141 32.05 -28.44 -11.10
CA SER A 1141 32.92 -27.26 -11.07
C SER A 1141 32.89 -26.50 -9.74
N GLY A 1142 31.91 -26.79 -8.89
CA GLY A 1142 31.60 -25.99 -7.70
C GLY A 1142 30.78 -24.73 -8.02
N PRO A 1143 30.23 -24.07 -6.98
CA PRO A 1143 29.48 -22.82 -7.13
C PRO A 1143 30.40 -21.65 -7.51
N VAL A 1144 29.86 -20.70 -8.26
CA VAL A 1144 30.58 -19.47 -8.64
C VAL A 1144 29.95 -18.27 -7.95
N SER A 1145 30.77 -17.43 -7.32
CA SER A 1145 30.30 -16.21 -6.66
C SER A 1145 31.07 -14.98 -7.13
N GLY A 1146 30.45 -13.80 -6.99
CA GLY A 1146 31.07 -12.54 -7.37
C GLY A 1146 30.29 -11.31 -6.91
N THR A 1147 30.70 -10.15 -7.41
CA THR A 1147 30.04 -8.86 -7.16
C THR A 1147 29.48 -8.32 -8.47
N ILE A 1148 28.28 -7.74 -8.40
CA ILE A 1148 27.64 -7.06 -9.52
C ILE A 1148 28.26 -5.67 -9.66
N ALA A 1149 28.75 -5.36 -10.85
CA ALA A 1149 29.27 -4.06 -11.23
C ALA A 1149 28.14 -3.13 -11.69
N ASP A 1150 27.20 -3.65 -12.50
CA ASP A 1150 26.09 -2.87 -13.05
C ASP A 1150 24.88 -3.75 -13.43
N VAL A 1151 23.73 -3.10 -13.60
CA VAL A 1151 22.50 -3.72 -14.10
C VAL A 1151 22.04 -2.95 -15.34
N LEU A 1152 22.00 -3.62 -16.48
CA LEU A 1152 21.56 -3.03 -17.74
C LEU A 1152 20.11 -3.39 -18.01
N GLN A 1153 19.32 -2.36 -18.28
CA GLN A 1153 17.92 -2.48 -18.69
C GLN A 1153 17.84 -2.70 -20.22
N PRO A 1154 16.79 -3.39 -20.72
CA PRO A 1154 16.50 -3.44 -22.14
C PRO A 1154 16.40 -2.03 -22.73
N ASP A 1155 16.91 -1.82 -23.94
CA ASP A 1155 16.72 -0.57 -24.65
C ASP A 1155 15.33 -0.51 -25.31
N ARG A 1156 15.02 0.61 -26.00
CA ARG A 1156 13.73 0.81 -26.69
C ARG A 1156 13.52 -0.10 -27.89
N GLU A 1157 14.56 -0.74 -28.42
CA GLU A 1157 14.48 -1.68 -29.53
C GLU A 1157 14.23 -3.12 -29.05
N GLY A 1158 14.26 -3.34 -27.73
CA GLY A 1158 14.03 -4.61 -27.06
C GLY A 1158 15.33 -5.29 -26.64
N GLY A 1159 15.25 -6.17 -25.63
CA GLY A 1159 16.41 -6.86 -25.09
C GLY A 1159 16.10 -7.59 -23.79
N ARG A 1160 17.09 -8.32 -23.27
CA ARG A 1160 17.02 -8.95 -21.93
C ARG A 1160 17.64 -8.02 -20.89
N HIS A 1161 17.21 -8.17 -19.64
CA HIS A 1161 17.91 -7.54 -18.52
C HIS A 1161 19.26 -8.25 -18.31
N VAL A 1162 20.30 -7.47 -17.99
CA VAL A 1162 21.66 -8.01 -17.89
C VAL A 1162 22.32 -7.61 -16.59
N LEU A 1163 22.80 -8.60 -15.84
CA LEU A 1163 23.73 -8.37 -14.74
C LEU A 1163 25.17 -8.39 -15.26
N ILE A 1164 25.96 -7.40 -14.86
CA ILE A 1164 27.35 -7.25 -15.24
C ILE A 1164 28.24 -7.61 -14.05
N PRO A 1165 28.88 -8.79 -13.99
CA PRO A 1165 29.84 -9.12 -12.95
C PRO A 1165 31.10 -8.24 -13.04
N LYS A 1166 31.72 -7.96 -11.88
CA LYS A 1166 33.04 -7.30 -11.84
C LYS A 1166 34.17 -8.16 -12.40
N SER A 1167 34.13 -9.47 -12.10
CA SER A 1167 35.13 -10.44 -12.54
C SER A 1167 34.70 -11.13 -13.84
N VAL A 1168 35.68 -11.55 -14.63
CA VAL A 1168 35.43 -12.47 -15.75
C VAL A 1168 35.11 -13.84 -15.16
N LEU A 1169 33.96 -14.39 -15.54
CA LEU A 1169 33.54 -15.69 -15.03
C LEU A 1169 34.02 -16.85 -15.93
N PRO A 1170 34.16 -18.07 -15.36
CA PRO A 1170 34.46 -19.28 -16.13
C PRO A 1170 33.43 -19.50 -17.25
N PRO A 1171 33.85 -20.00 -18.44
CA PRO A 1171 32.94 -20.20 -19.57
C PRO A 1171 32.01 -21.42 -19.41
N ASP A 1172 32.25 -22.27 -18.40
CA ASP A 1172 31.61 -23.55 -18.14
C ASP A 1172 30.59 -23.53 -16.99
N ILE A 1173 30.04 -22.36 -16.67
CA ILE A 1173 28.96 -22.24 -15.66
C ILE A 1173 27.70 -22.96 -16.17
N THR A 1174 27.15 -23.85 -15.34
CA THR A 1174 26.02 -24.73 -15.68
C THR A 1174 24.78 -24.51 -14.79
N GLY A 1175 24.81 -23.56 -13.87
CA GLY A 1175 23.69 -23.27 -12.97
C GLY A 1175 22.53 -22.57 -13.69
N PRO A 1176 21.27 -23.00 -13.50
CA PRO A 1176 20.11 -22.40 -14.16
C PRO A 1176 19.61 -21.11 -13.50
N HIS A 1177 20.05 -20.81 -12.27
CA HIS A 1177 19.61 -19.63 -11.51
C HIS A 1177 20.81 -18.91 -10.90
N ILE A 1178 20.65 -17.60 -10.72
CA ILE A 1178 21.55 -16.74 -9.96
C ILE A 1178 20.83 -16.26 -8.71
N VAL A 1179 21.47 -16.41 -7.55
CA VAL A 1179 21.01 -15.80 -6.30
C VAL A 1179 21.81 -14.54 -6.08
N VAL A 1180 21.14 -13.40 -6.01
CA VAL A 1180 21.72 -12.09 -5.72
C VAL A 1180 21.47 -11.77 -4.25
N THR A 1181 22.52 -11.44 -3.51
CA THR A 1181 22.44 -10.92 -2.14
C THR A 1181 22.64 -9.41 -2.16
N HIS A 1182 21.64 -8.69 -1.70
CA HIS A 1182 21.60 -7.23 -1.60
C HIS A 1182 22.35 -6.73 -0.36
N PRO A 1183 22.70 -5.43 -0.27
CA PRO A 1183 23.46 -4.89 0.87
C PRO A 1183 22.78 -5.03 2.24
N ASP A 1184 21.45 -5.20 2.29
CA ASP A 1184 20.69 -5.49 3.52
C ASP A 1184 20.62 -6.99 3.85
N SER A 1185 21.37 -7.82 3.13
CA SER A 1185 21.37 -9.29 3.21
C SER A 1185 20.12 -9.98 2.68
N ALA A 1186 19.15 -9.25 2.12
CA ALA A 1186 18.04 -9.85 1.40
C ALA A 1186 18.53 -10.56 0.13
N THR A 1187 17.85 -11.63 -0.28
CA THR A 1187 18.20 -12.44 -1.44
C THR A 1187 17.09 -12.44 -2.49
N SER A 1188 17.49 -12.35 -3.75
CA SER A 1188 16.59 -12.48 -4.90
C SER A 1188 17.14 -13.52 -5.86
N VAL A 1189 16.28 -14.35 -6.44
CA VAL A 1189 16.69 -15.46 -7.32
C VAL A 1189 16.10 -15.25 -8.70
N TYR A 1190 16.96 -15.30 -9.72
CA TYR A 1190 16.57 -15.06 -11.10
C TYR A 1190 16.97 -16.24 -12.00
N PRO A 1191 16.12 -16.66 -12.94
CA PRO A 1191 16.48 -17.59 -14.00
C PRO A 1191 17.52 -16.96 -14.93
N ILE A 1192 18.60 -17.71 -15.18
CA ILE A 1192 19.65 -17.32 -16.11
C ILE A 1192 19.23 -17.77 -17.51
N ALA A 1193 19.05 -16.81 -18.41
CA ALA A 1193 18.75 -17.07 -19.80
C ALA A 1193 20.00 -17.49 -20.58
N SER A 1194 21.09 -16.75 -20.40
CA SER A 1194 22.36 -17.03 -21.04
C SER A 1194 23.52 -16.34 -20.29
N ILE A 1195 24.73 -16.89 -20.44
CA ILE A 1195 25.95 -16.23 -20.00
C ILE A 1195 26.83 -16.06 -21.23
N CYS A 1196 27.14 -14.82 -21.58
CA CYS A 1196 27.93 -14.50 -22.78
C CYS A 1196 29.11 -13.57 -22.43
N ARG A 1197 30.10 -13.51 -23.32
CA ARG A 1197 31.24 -12.58 -23.21
C ARG A 1197 31.11 -11.49 -24.25
N CYS A 1198 31.29 -10.24 -23.84
CA CYS A 1198 31.41 -9.14 -24.78
C CYS A 1198 32.69 -9.30 -25.61
N GLY A 1199 32.56 -9.42 -26.93
CA GLY A 1199 33.70 -9.62 -27.84
C GLY A 1199 34.70 -8.47 -27.88
N ILE A 1200 34.32 -7.27 -27.42
CA ILE A 1200 35.19 -6.08 -27.41
C ILE A 1200 35.85 -5.90 -26.04
N THR A 1201 35.09 -5.96 -24.95
CA THR A 1201 35.60 -5.66 -23.60
C THR A 1201 36.06 -6.90 -22.83
N GLY A 1202 35.73 -8.11 -23.30
CA GLY A 1202 35.98 -9.36 -22.59
C GLY A 1202 35.12 -9.57 -21.33
N GLN A 1203 34.24 -8.62 -21.02
CA GLN A 1203 33.39 -8.63 -19.83
C GLN A 1203 32.31 -9.72 -19.94
N THR A 1204 32.03 -10.41 -18.84
CA THR A 1204 30.93 -11.37 -18.74
C THR A 1204 29.60 -10.64 -18.64
N ARG A 1205 28.56 -11.15 -19.30
CA ARG A 1205 27.18 -10.67 -19.22
C ARG A 1205 26.30 -11.85 -18.83
N ILE A 1206 25.51 -11.69 -17.77
CA ILE A 1206 24.51 -12.68 -17.34
C ILE A 1206 23.16 -12.12 -17.76
N GLU A 1207 22.57 -12.70 -18.80
CA GLU A 1207 21.24 -12.33 -19.27
C GLU A 1207 20.17 -13.06 -18.45
N LEU A 1208 19.16 -12.32 -18.01
CA LEU A 1208 18.04 -12.84 -17.22
C LEU A 1208 16.80 -13.01 -18.11
N ASP A 1209 15.90 -13.95 -17.76
CA ASP A 1209 14.58 -14.05 -18.41
C ASP A 1209 13.59 -12.97 -17.93
N GLU A 1210 13.89 -12.32 -16.81
CA GLU A 1210 13.00 -11.35 -16.16
C GLU A 1210 13.73 -10.10 -15.65
N ASP A 1211 12.96 -9.07 -15.28
CA ASP A 1211 13.51 -7.82 -14.72
C ASP A 1211 13.98 -8.09 -13.30
N PRO A 1212 15.27 -7.84 -12.98
CA PRO A 1212 15.76 -7.98 -11.62
C PRO A 1212 15.14 -6.98 -10.63
N GLY A 1213 14.37 -5.98 -11.08
CA GLY A 1213 13.59 -5.12 -10.19
C GLY A 1213 14.44 -4.13 -9.38
N PHE A 1214 15.72 -3.95 -9.71
CA PHE A 1214 16.60 -2.95 -9.13
C PHE A 1214 17.57 -2.34 -10.16
N ALA A 1215 18.06 -1.15 -9.85
CA ALA A 1215 19.05 -0.44 -10.65
C ALA A 1215 19.96 0.41 -9.77
N TYR A 1216 21.16 0.71 -10.26
CA TYR A 1216 22.02 1.73 -9.66
C TYR A 1216 21.46 3.13 -9.92
N THR A 1217 21.65 4.06 -8.99
CA THR A 1217 21.01 5.39 -9.04
C THR A 1217 21.79 6.44 -9.86
N ASP A 1218 23.02 6.13 -10.25
CA ASP A 1218 23.88 6.97 -11.09
C ASP A 1218 24.05 6.38 -12.49
N ALA A 1219 24.26 7.25 -13.49
CA ALA A 1219 24.75 6.80 -14.80
C ALA A 1219 26.20 6.33 -14.62
N ALA A 1220 26.54 5.15 -15.15
CA ALA A 1220 27.84 4.50 -15.03
C ALA A 1220 28.99 5.46 -15.41
N SER A 1221 29.53 6.18 -14.43
CA SER A 1221 30.72 7.01 -14.56
C SER A 1221 31.74 6.44 -13.60
N GLY A 1222 32.86 5.96 -14.14
CA GLY A 1222 33.86 5.16 -13.42
C GLY A 1222 34.68 5.92 -12.38
N GLN A 1223 34.07 6.80 -11.59
CA GLN A 1223 34.75 7.68 -10.63
C GLN A 1223 34.17 7.70 -9.20
N SER A 1224 33.05 7.04 -8.91
CA SER A 1224 32.57 6.89 -7.51
C SER A 1224 33.31 5.77 -6.79
N SER A 1225 33.74 5.98 -5.54
CA SER A 1225 34.27 4.89 -4.71
C SER A 1225 33.18 3.84 -4.47
N GLU A 1226 33.47 2.59 -4.86
CA GLU A 1226 32.48 1.52 -5.03
C GLU A 1226 31.76 1.10 -3.74
N ALA A 1227 32.34 1.36 -2.57
CA ALA A 1227 31.72 1.09 -1.27
C ALA A 1227 30.51 2.01 -0.98
N GLY A 1228 30.37 3.11 -1.73
CA GLY A 1228 29.31 4.11 -1.56
C GLY A 1228 28.32 4.20 -2.72
N ARG A 1229 28.39 3.33 -3.75
CA ARG A 1229 27.48 3.41 -4.91
C ARG A 1229 26.06 3.07 -4.45
N ALA A 1230 25.13 3.99 -4.67
CA ALA A 1230 23.73 3.81 -4.29
C ALA A 1230 22.97 3.05 -5.38
N SER A 1231 22.03 2.22 -4.95
CA SER A 1231 21.13 1.44 -5.80
C SER A 1231 19.74 1.40 -5.19
N ARG A 1232 18.73 1.10 -5.99
CA ARG A 1232 17.34 1.06 -5.53
C ARG A 1232 16.51 0.02 -6.25
N MET A 1233 15.50 -0.50 -5.59
CA MET A 1233 14.41 -1.22 -6.27
C MET A 1233 13.61 -0.25 -7.16
N THR A 1234 13.17 -0.74 -8.32
CA THR A 1234 12.39 0.04 -9.30
C THR A 1234 10.89 0.04 -8.99
N CYS A 1235 10.43 -0.92 -8.18
CA CYS A 1235 9.04 -1.09 -7.76
C CYS A 1235 8.97 -1.13 -6.23
N PHE A 1236 7.77 -1.21 -5.65
CA PHE A 1236 7.61 -1.38 -4.19
C PHE A 1236 8.47 -2.55 -3.67
N PRO A 1237 9.14 -2.42 -2.50
CA PRO A 1237 9.13 -1.30 -1.56
C PRO A 1237 10.04 -0.12 -1.91
N GLN A 1238 10.67 -0.08 -3.09
CA GLN A 1238 11.62 0.97 -3.50
C GLN A 1238 12.79 1.12 -2.51
N THR A 1239 13.21 0.02 -1.89
CA THR A 1239 14.36 -0.01 -0.98
C THR A 1239 15.56 0.61 -1.67
N VAL A 1240 16.31 1.44 -0.94
CA VAL A 1240 17.57 2.01 -1.41
C VAL A 1240 18.68 1.42 -0.57
N TRP A 1241 19.71 0.98 -1.26
CA TRP A 1241 20.88 0.40 -0.66
C TRP A 1241 22.11 1.23 -0.99
N THR A 1242 23.06 1.22 -0.06
CA THR A 1242 24.42 1.70 -0.29
C THR A 1242 25.35 0.51 -0.10
N GLY A 1243 26.17 0.21 -1.11
CA GLY A 1243 27.13 -0.90 -1.07
C GLY A 1243 26.96 -1.91 -2.20
N PRO A 1244 27.79 -2.95 -2.22
CA PRO A 1244 27.84 -3.91 -3.32
C PRO A 1244 26.71 -4.95 -3.25
N HIS A 1245 26.13 -5.26 -4.40
CA HIS A 1245 25.35 -6.49 -4.59
C HIS A 1245 26.29 -7.64 -4.89
N THR A 1246 26.14 -8.76 -4.20
CA THR A 1246 26.90 -9.98 -4.48
C THR A 1246 26.00 -11.02 -5.11
N PHE A 1247 26.58 -12.02 -5.76
CA PHE A 1247 25.81 -13.12 -6.32
C PHE A 1247 26.51 -14.45 -6.13
N HIS A 1248 25.74 -15.53 -6.16
CA HIS A 1248 26.24 -16.89 -6.34
C HIS A 1248 25.38 -17.67 -7.34
N ILE A 1249 26.02 -18.59 -8.06
CA ILE A 1249 25.40 -19.51 -9.02
C ILE A 1249 25.82 -20.91 -8.61
N ASP A 1250 24.86 -21.72 -8.17
CA ASP A 1250 25.10 -23.12 -7.84
C ASP A 1250 25.17 -23.95 -9.12
N ASN A 1251 26.27 -24.70 -9.29
CA ASN A 1251 26.35 -25.69 -10.36
C ASN A 1251 25.38 -26.85 -10.08
N ALA A 1252 24.82 -27.43 -11.12
CA ALA A 1252 23.95 -28.60 -11.03
C ALA A 1252 24.43 -29.65 -12.04
N VAL A 1253 24.93 -30.77 -11.54
CA VAL A 1253 25.48 -31.85 -12.37
C VAL A 1253 24.71 -33.13 -12.10
N LYS A 1254 24.41 -33.90 -13.15
CA LYS A 1254 23.73 -35.20 -13.04
C LYS A 1254 24.39 -36.24 -13.94
N ALA A 1255 24.36 -37.49 -13.51
CA ALA A 1255 24.81 -38.64 -14.28
C ALA A 1255 23.80 -39.78 -14.19
N SER A 1256 23.66 -40.51 -15.29
CA SER A 1256 22.88 -41.75 -15.35
C SER A 1256 23.80 -42.88 -15.77
N PHE A 1257 23.66 -44.03 -15.13
CA PHE A 1257 24.50 -45.19 -15.35
C PHE A 1257 23.67 -46.34 -15.92
N PRO A 1258 24.22 -47.19 -16.81
CA PRO A 1258 23.49 -48.32 -17.37
C PRO A 1258 23.00 -49.28 -16.26
N PRO A 1259 21.91 -50.04 -16.51
CA PRO A 1259 21.47 -51.07 -15.57
C PRO A 1259 22.60 -52.11 -15.44
N ALA A 1260 22.82 -52.62 -14.24
CA ALA A 1260 23.80 -53.67 -13.99
C ALA A 1260 23.44 -54.97 -14.71
#